data_AF-A0A3M7E534-F1
#
_entry.id   AF-A0A3M7E534-F1
#
_cell.length_a   1.000
_cell.length_b   1.000
_cell.length_c   1.000
_cell.angle_alpha   90.00
_cell.angle_beta   90.00
_cell.angle_gamma   90.00
#
_symmetry.space_group_name_H-M   'P 1'
#
loop_
_entity.id
_entity.type
_entity.pdbx_description
1 polymer ?
#
loop_
_entity_poly.entity_id
_entity_poly.type
_entity_poly.pdbx_seq_one_letter_code
_entity_poly.pdbx_strand_id
1 'polypeptide(L)'
;MSPYQDGGDEKQSVEVLGDYSINQPKHRSTHQKDGDDESKRIGSILETEHEIHDLAEQLGDRADGIAPVKDIEKVIDKVATLSIEDCREILKTLLKEHDNHYNFATAQRRKLENLVKGPGDGQDEEQWELELKSETAINKFYSPYPEVRAVTDPEDDPDTPCETIRAHLLGYLWASVAQFVNSMFNSRFPQVNITSAVMQVFLYPCGMLLAWILPDWGFRAFGTRISLNPGPWTYKEQILATLIVNVSYTSAYVFWNIQTQEIYYGEQWLTAGYKILLLLSTQCMGLGFAGLLRRFVVYPSETIWPNILPTVALNRALLVSDEKKEKIHGWSMSRYSVFWIVFWGMFVYFWLPDYLFPALSFFAWMTWIKPNNFNLATVTGSQFGLGFNPWSTFDWNVIGTYWFPLAYPFWTFVTQYIGMVIGGFAILGIYYTNTRWTAYLPINSSGIFDNTGASYNITRVMDGGTLNETNFAKYSPAFYSAGNLIVYSCFFAFYPLTMTFILLDSWRPLSRAYRQISNAAWVQMKGMYSSTKSAARCLARGDLKGCGHHLANIMKDETSVYDGFDNPLTNMMRKYPEVPDWWFASIVLVSFVFAIIILTVWEEQDTPVWTIFFVIGLNVVFLIPMSYLQAISGNTEGLNVLTELIVGYALPGKPNALMFVKAFGYNINGQADTFLSDQRMGLYAKIPPRAMYRGQLISAVLTCFVAFGAVQFVDNNIEGICTPDQKAQFTCANGSQVYFAASVVWGAIGPKRIFEQIYPAMKWAFLLGFLLALVWWAVKHFGVYVQDWFRNHLPGTVYKPLNTLVFTPVSWLKFVHPSLLINGNLSWAPKNLTYFTNGLYLSFAFMFYLRRYKTAWFEKYNYVISAALTGGVAFSAIIIFFAVEYHAKSISWWGTDVVDQGVDGGAGQSARFEDLPARGYFGPDTWH
;
A
#
# COMPACT_ATOMS: atom_id res chain seq x y z
N MET A 1 5.90 -69.64 12.06
CA MET A 1 6.68 -70.69 11.37
C MET A 1 8.12 -70.18 11.25
N SER A 2 9.11 -71.02 11.54
CA SER A 2 10.50 -70.89 11.02
C SER A 2 10.55 -71.44 9.58
N PRO A 3 11.67 -71.37 8.82
CA PRO A 3 13.05 -70.93 9.16
C PRO A 3 13.47 -69.64 8.39
N TYR A 4 14.67 -69.02 8.52
CA TYR A 4 16.05 -69.43 8.88
C TYR A 4 16.86 -70.17 7.79
N GLN A 5 18.21 -70.08 7.89
CA GLN A 5 19.30 -70.51 6.97
C GLN A 5 19.69 -69.48 5.87
N ASP A 6 20.97 -69.26 5.54
CA ASP A 6 22.22 -69.68 6.23
C ASP A 6 23.41 -68.72 5.98
N GLY A 7 24.54 -68.94 6.69
CA GLY A 7 25.69 -68.02 6.76
C GLY A 7 26.74 -68.12 5.62
N GLY A 8 27.87 -67.42 5.81
CA GLY A 8 29.03 -67.41 4.89
C GLY A 8 30.11 -66.40 5.33
N ASP A 9 31.30 -66.89 5.67
CA ASP A 9 32.27 -66.19 6.54
C ASP A 9 33.58 -65.73 5.84
N GLU A 10 34.29 -64.83 6.54
CA GLU A 10 35.76 -64.68 6.65
C GLU A 10 36.68 -63.98 5.61
N LYS A 11 37.72 -63.33 6.19
CA LYS A 11 39.10 -63.06 5.71
C LYS A 11 39.29 -61.98 4.61
N GLN A 12 40.33 -61.13 4.60
CA GLN A 12 41.42 -60.73 5.54
C GLN A 12 42.13 -59.46 4.93
N SER A 13 43.20 -58.79 5.44
CA SER A 13 44.10 -58.87 6.61
C SER A 13 44.95 -57.56 6.73
N VAL A 14 45.81 -57.50 7.77
CA VAL A 14 47.04 -56.66 7.96
C VAL A 14 46.91 -55.26 8.61
N GLU A 15 47.59 -55.18 9.75
CA GLU A 15 47.80 -54.15 10.77
C GLU A 15 49.01 -53.21 10.48
N VAL A 16 49.29 -52.25 11.38
CA VAL A 16 50.63 -51.71 11.81
C VAL A 16 50.85 -50.17 11.72
N LEU A 17 50.83 -49.54 12.91
CA LEU A 17 51.62 -48.41 13.47
C LEU A 17 51.81 -47.05 12.72
N GLY A 18 51.76 -45.95 13.49
CA GLY A 18 52.25 -44.62 13.10
C GLY A 18 51.93 -43.48 14.09
N ASP A 19 52.69 -43.34 15.17
CA ASP A 19 52.55 -42.25 16.16
C ASP A 19 53.12 -40.90 15.68
N TYR A 20 52.51 -39.78 16.10
CA TYR A 20 53.12 -38.72 16.94
C TYR A 20 52.18 -37.50 17.09
N SER A 21 52.36 -36.70 18.14
CA SER A 21 51.47 -35.59 18.54
C SER A 21 52.22 -34.26 18.71
N ILE A 22 51.50 -33.13 18.92
CA ILE A 22 51.71 -32.10 19.99
C ILE A 22 51.00 -30.74 19.71
N ASN A 23 50.53 -30.09 20.80
CA ASN A 23 50.15 -28.67 20.99
C ASN A 23 48.93 -28.03 20.27
N GLN A 24 47.86 -27.84 21.06
CA GLN A 24 47.32 -26.49 21.35
C GLN A 24 47.08 -26.35 22.88
N PRO A 25 47.11 -25.14 23.47
CA PRO A 25 47.23 -24.95 24.92
C PRO A 25 45.89 -25.00 25.69
N LYS A 26 45.95 -25.45 26.94
CA LYS A 26 44.82 -25.44 27.88
C LYS A 26 44.53 -24.03 28.40
N HIS A 27 43.26 -23.66 28.50
CA HIS A 27 42.77 -22.72 29.52
C HIS A 27 41.70 -23.40 30.39
N ARG A 28 41.53 -22.92 31.63
CA ARG A 28 40.79 -23.61 32.70
C ARG A 28 39.27 -23.60 32.47
N SER A 29 38.65 -24.77 32.68
CA SER A 29 37.21 -24.96 32.86
C SER A 29 36.82 -24.80 34.35
N THR A 30 35.92 -23.88 34.65
CA THR A 30 35.11 -23.80 35.89
C THR A 30 33.79 -23.12 35.52
N HIS A 31 32.67 -23.60 36.07
CA HIS A 31 31.28 -23.31 35.65
C HIS A 31 30.88 -23.91 34.30
N GLN A 32 30.71 -25.23 34.29
CA GLN A 32 29.86 -25.93 33.32
C GLN A 32 29.31 -27.20 33.99
N LYS A 33 28.23 -27.05 34.76
CA LYS A 33 27.44 -28.14 35.34
C LYS A 33 25.96 -27.80 35.48
N ASP A 34 25.65 -26.55 35.85
CA ASP A 34 24.28 -26.13 36.16
C ASP A 34 23.40 -26.07 34.89
N GLY A 35 23.96 -25.57 33.78
CA GLY A 35 23.23 -25.45 32.50
C GLY A 35 22.94 -26.77 31.78
N ASP A 36 23.70 -27.84 32.03
CA ASP A 36 23.42 -29.17 31.43
C ASP A 36 22.20 -29.83 32.10
N ASP A 37 22.01 -29.61 33.40
CA ASP A 37 20.81 -30.07 34.12
C ASP A 37 19.61 -29.17 33.83
N GLU A 38 19.76 -27.83 33.74
CA GLU A 38 18.66 -26.93 33.35
C GLU A 38 18.17 -27.21 31.92
N SER A 39 19.10 -27.41 30.97
CA SER A 39 18.79 -27.81 29.59
C SER A 39 18.03 -29.14 29.53
N LYS A 40 18.43 -30.14 30.34
CA LYS A 40 17.69 -31.41 30.45
C LYS A 40 16.37 -31.28 31.20
N ARG A 41 16.24 -30.33 32.14
CA ARG A 41 15.01 -30.12 32.90
C ARG A 41 13.94 -29.48 32.01
N ILE A 42 14.29 -28.40 31.32
CA ILE A 42 13.46 -27.81 30.26
C ILE A 42 13.20 -28.85 29.16
N GLY A 43 14.22 -29.62 28.76
CA GLY A 43 14.08 -30.77 27.87
C GLY A 43 13.02 -31.76 28.35
N SER A 44 13.04 -32.19 29.61
CA SER A 44 12.09 -33.15 30.18
C SER A 44 10.68 -32.58 30.37
N ILE A 45 10.55 -31.26 30.54
CA ILE A 45 9.26 -30.53 30.57
C ILE A 45 8.68 -30.40 29.15
N LEU A 46 9.53 -30.48 28.11
CA LEU A 46 9.14 -30.47 26.70
C LEU A 46 9.01 -31.88 26.08
N GLU A 47 9.68 -32.90 26.63
CA GLU A 47 9.60 -34.30 26.19
C GLU A 47 8.22 -34.93 26.48
N THR A 48 7.42 -34.36 27.38
CA THR A 48 5.98 -34.61 27.39
C THR A 48 5.28 -33.83 26.26
N GLU A 49 5.67 -34.13 25.01
CA GLU A 49 4.94 -33.72 23.79
C GLU A 49 3.43 -33.96 23.96
N HIS A 50 3.05 -35.07 24.60
CA HIS A 50 1.67 -35.43 24.85
C HIS A 50 0.98 -34.55 25.90
N GLU A 51 1.68 -34.06 26.93
CA GLU A 51 1.08 -33.13 27.90
C GLU A 51 1.01 -31.71 27.33
N ILE A 52 2.04 -31.25 26.60
CA ILE A 52 1.99 -29.95 25.92
C ILE A 52 0.91 -29.97 24.83
N HIS A 53 0.75 -31.07 24.08
CA HIS A 53 -0.31 -31.22 23.09
C HIS A 53 -1.70 -31.35 23.74
N ASP A 54 -1.89 -32.20 24.75
CA ASP A 54 -3.18 -32.35 25.43
C ASP A 54 -3.58 -31.07 26.17
N LEU A 55 -2.62 -30.37 26.79
CA LEU A 55 -2.86 -29.07 27.39
C LEU A 55 -3.19 -28.04 26.29
N ALA A 56 -2.41 -27.93 25.21
CA ALA A 56 -2.70 -27.04 24.09
C ALA A 56 -4.08 -27.28 23.44
N GLU A 57 -4.48 -28.55 23.30
CA GLU A 57 -5.76 -28.96 22.72
C GLU A 57 -6.94 -28.69 23.69
N GLN A 58 -6.73 -28.80 25.01
CA GLN A 58 -7.67 -28.30 26.03
C GLN A 58 -7.69 -26.76 26.17
N LEU A 59 -6.59 -26.07 25.83
CA LEU A 59 -6.40 -24.62 25.96
C LEU A 59 -6.83 -23.82 24.71
N GLY A 60 -7.24 -24.48 23.62
CA GLY A 60 -7.33 -23.93 22.25
C GLY A 60 -7.82 -22.48 22.10
N ASP A 61 -6.87 -21.55 21.95
CA ASP A 61 -7.05 -20.09 21.93
C ASP A 61 -7.86 -19.55 23.14
N ARG A 62 -7.28 -19.68 24.35
CA ARG A 62 -7.70 -18.91 25.55
C ARG A 62 -7.66 -17.40 25.28
N ALA A 63 -8.55 -16.67 25.96
CA ALA A 63 -8.63 -15.20 25.88
C ALA A 63 -7.41 -14.46 26.48
N ASP A 64 -6.52 -15.20 27.14
CA ASP A 64 -5.31 -14.76 27.85
C ASP A 64 -4.23 -14.22 26.89
N GLY A 65 -4.35 -14.50 25.59
CA GLY A 65 -3.48 -13.93 24.55
C GLY A 65 -2.06 -14.50 24.56
N ILE A 66 -1.94 -15.82 24.66
CA ILE A 66 -0.70 -16.56 24.32
C ILE A 66 -0.66 -16.72 22.79
N ALA A 67 0.53 -16.69 22.19
CA ALA A 67 0.70 -16.98 20.77
C ALA A 67 0.35 -18.44 20.45
N PRO A 68 0.00 -18.78 19.19
CA PRO A 68 -0.28 -20.17 18.81
C PRO A 68 0.91 -21.09 19.08
N VAL A 69 0.66 -22.32 19.55
CA VAL A 69 1.73 -23.27 19.91
C VAL A 69 2.66 -23.58 18.73
N LYS A 70 2.12 -23.60 17.50
CA LYS A 70 2.91 -23.75 16.27
C LYS A 70 3.90 -22.61 16.00
N ASP A 71 3.66 -21.42 16.54
CA ASP A 71 4.61 -20.30 16.49
C ASP A 71 5.67 -20.40 17.60
N ILE A 72 5.36 -21.10 18.71
CA ILE A 72 6.33 -21.47 19.76
C ILE A 72 7.25 -22.59 19.25
N GLU A 73 6.70 -23.64 18.64
CA GLU A 73 7.45 -24.76 18.02
C GLU A 73 8.58 -24.25 17.11
N LYS A 74 8.27 -23.30 16.21
CA LYS A 74 9.24 -22.71 15.27
C LYS A 74 10.36 -21.87 15.91
N VAL A 75 10.29 -21.58 17.22
CA VAL A 75 11.33 -20.86 17.97
C VAL A 75 11.74 -21.57 19.26
N ILE A 76 11.34 -22.84 19.46
CA ILE A 76 11.48 -23.56 20.73
C ILE A 76 12.94 -23.72 21.15
N ASP A 77 13.82 -24.05 20.20
CA ASP A 77 15.28 -24.07 20.35
C ASP A 77 15.87 -22.74 20.86
N LYS A 78 15.15 -21.62 20.69
CA LYS A 78 15.59 -20.30 21.15
C LYS A 78 15.06 -19.98 22.55
N VAL A 79 13.91 -20.54 22.95
CA VAL A 79 13.38 -20.44 24.32
C VAL A 79 14.40 -20.96 25.33
N ALA A 80 15.05 -22.09 25.04
CA ALA A 80 16.10 -22.70 25.85
C ALA A 80 17.41 -21.87 25.91
N THR A 81 17.59 -20.86 25.07
CA THR A 81 18.80 -20.00 25.04
C THR A 81 18.64 -18.65 25.73
N LEU A 82 17.47 -18.36 26.30
CA LEU A 82 17.14 -17.07 26.92
C LEU A 82 17.21 -17.14 28.44
N SER A 83 17.96 -16.22 29.07
CA SER A 83 17.87 -16.00 30.53
C SER A 83 16.65 -15.12 30.89
N ILE A 84 16.24 -15.14 32.17
CA ILE A 84 15.15 -14.30 32.69
C ILE A 84 15.50 -12.81 32.55
N GLU A 85 16.77 -12.46 32.80
CA GLU A 85 17.31 -11.10 32.70
C GLU A 85 17.30 -10.61 31.24
N ASP A 86 17.74 -11.43 30.29
CA ASP A 86 17.69 -11.12 28.86
C ASP A 86 16.23 -10.94 28.40
N CYS A 87 15.32 -11.82 28.83
CA CYS A 87 13.89 -11.67 28.54
C CYS A 87 13.34 -10.33 29.04
N ARG A 88 13.68 -9.95 30.27
CA ARG A 88 13.26 -8.67 30.86
C ARG A 88 13.80 -7.48 30.08
N GLU A 89 15.06 -7.46 29.66
CA GLU A 89 15.63 -6.33 28.90
C GLU A 89 15.16 -6.29 27.43
N ILE A 90 14.99 -7.45 26.78
CA ILE A 90 14.40 -7.56 25.43
C ILE A 90 12.97 -7.01 25.45
N LEU A 91 12.13 -7.45 26.38
CA LEU A 91 10.73 -7.00 26.47
C LEU A 91 10.61 -5.53 26.91
N LYS A 92 11.46 -5.03 27.83
CA LYS A 92 11.52 -3.58 28.13
C LYS A 92 11.87 -2.75 26.90
N THR A 93 12.80 -3.23 26.07
CA THR A 93 13.19 -2.57 24.81
C THR A 93 12.03 -2.56 23.82
N LEU A 94 11.44 -3.72 23.56
CA LEU A 94 10.27 -3.91 22.69
C LEU A 94 9.09 -2.99 23.10
N LEU A 95 8.75 -2.96 24.39
CA LEU A 95 7.70 -2.10 24.95
C LEU A 95 7.99 -0.61 24.74
N LYS A 96 9.25 -0.19 24.92
CA LYS A 96 9.71 1.20 24.77
C LYS A 96 9.77 1.67 23.31
N GLU A 97 9.98 0.75 22.37
CA GLU A 97 9.88 1.04 20.94
C GLU A 97 8.42 1.14 20.48
N HIS A 98 7.56 0.20 20.89
CA HIS A 98 6.16 0.15 20.45
C HIS A 98 5.15 0.94 21.29
N ASP A 99 5.61 1.79 22.21
CA ASP A 99 4.80 2.55 23.19
C ASP A 99 3.69 3.43 22.57
N ASN A 100 3.94 4.10 21.44
CA ASN A 100 2.93 4.90 20.75
C ASN A 100 2.39 4.26 19.45
N HIS A 101 2.72 2.98 19.21
CA HIS A 101 2.50 2.34 17.91
C HIS A 101 1.09 1.75 17.74
N TYR A 102 0.36 2.19 16.70
CA TYR A 102 -1.06 1.88 16.48
C TYR A 102 -1.38 0.40 16.20
N ASN A 103 -0.47 -0.35 15.55
CA ASN A 103 -0.71 -1.78 15.23
C ASN A 103 -0.44 -2.72 16.42
N PHE A 104 0.21 -2.25 17.48
CA PHE A 104 0.61 -3.09 18.61
C PHE A 104 -0.52 -3.17 19.64
N ALA A 105 -1.04 -4.38 19.90
CA ALA A 105 -2.30 -4.54 20.62
C ALA A 105 -2.17 -4.17 22.11
N THR A 106 -3.08 -3.33 22.62
CA THR A 106 -3.08 -2.88 24.03
C THR A 106 -3.18 -4.03 25.04
N ALA A 107 -3.78 -5.17 24.64
CA ALA A 107 -3.82 -6.39 25.45
C ALA A 107 -2.46 -7.09 25.52
N GLN A 108 -1.81 -7.31 24.37
CA GLN A 108 -0.45 -7.84 24.26
C GLN A 108 0.54 -6.97 25.03
N ARG A 109 0.46 -5.63 24.90
CA ARG A 109 1.30 -4.71 25.67
C ARG A 109 1.10 -4.90 27.18
N ARG A 110 -0.14 -4.90 27.68
CA ARG A 110 -0.44 -5.11 29.11
C ARG A 110 0.06 -6.48 29.61
N LYS A 111 -0.02 -7.53 28.78
CA LYS A 111 0.51 -8.86 29.11
C LYS A 111 2.03 -8.79 29.31
N LEU A 112 2.77 -8.26 28.34
CA LEU A 112 4.23 -8.11 28.42
C LEU A 112 4.66 -7.16 29.56
N GLU A 113 3.93 -6.07 29.77
CA GLU A 113 4.11 -5.17 30.93
C GLU A 113 3.91 -5.88 32.27
N ASN A 114 3.11 -6.95 32.34
CA ASN A 114 2.91 -7.74 33.55
C ASN A 114 4.02 -8.81 33.69
N LEU A 115 4.32 -9.55 32.63
CA LEU A 115 5.42 -10.54 32.63
C LEU A 115 6.76 -9.91 33.04
N VAL A 116 7.05 -8.68 32.59
CA VAL A 116 8.26 -7.92 32.96
C VAL A 116 8.30 -7.51 34.45
N LYS A 117 7.16 -7.41 35.14
CA LYS A 117 7.10 -7.07 36.59
C LYS A 117 7.41 -8.27 37.49
N GLY A 118 7.11 -9.48 37.04
CA GLY A 118 7.21 -10.72 37.83
C GLY A 118 5.92 -11.55 37.81
N PRO A 119 5.88 -12.70 38.50
CA PRO A 119 4.67 -13.51 38.66
C PRO A 119 3.58 -12.74 39.41
N GLY A 120 2.31 -13.03 39.09
CA GLY A 120 1.16 -12.49 39.81
C GLY A 120 0.94 -13.15 41.19
N ASP A 121 0.13 -12.51 42.04
CA ASP A 121 -0.23 -13.04 43.36
C ASP A 121 -0.91 -14.43 43.23
N GLY A 122 -0.17 -15.50 43.55
CA GLY A 122 -0.63 -16.89 43.43
C GLY A 122 -0.48 -17.51 42.03
N GLN A 123 0.25 -16.87 41.11
CA GLN A 123 0.75 -17.52 39.90
C GLN A 123 1.95 -18.42 40.24
N ASP A 124 2.05 -19.57 39.58
CA ASP A 124 3.22 -20.44 39.69
C ASP A 124 4.45 -19.81 38.99
N GLU A 125 5.63 -20.00 39.58
CA GLU A 125 6.87 -19.36 39.13
C GLU A 125 7.45 -20.06 37.87
N GLU A 126 7.33 -21.38 37.76
CA GLU A 126 7.76 -22.16 36.60
C GLU A 126 6.85 -21.88 35.39
N GLN A 127 5.52 -21.78 35.59
CA GLN A 127 4.59 -21.31 34.57
C GLN A 127 4.87 -19.86 34.14
N TRP A 128 5.12 -18.94 35.08
CA TRP A 128 5.46 -17.55 34.74
C TRP A 128 6.76 -17.44 33.93
N GLU A 129 7.78 -18.23 34.28
CA GLU A 129 9.04 -18.27 33.55
C GLU A 129 8.86 -18.79 32.12
N LEU A 130 8.06 -19.86 31.94
CA LEU A 130 7.73 -20.39 30.62
C LEU A 130 6.95 -19.37 29.76
N GLU A 131 5.97 -18.66 30.34
CA GLU A 131 5.26 -17.56 29.68
C GLU A 131 6.20 -16.40 29.29
N LEU A 132 7.15 -16.05 30.16
CA LEU A 132 8.14 -15.00 29.90
C LEU A 132 9.11 -15.39 28.77
N LYS A 133 9.72 -16.58 28.83
CA LYS A 133 10.69 -17.07 27.84
C LYS A 133 10.03 -17.29 26.47
N SER A 134 8.82 -17.87 26.42
CA SER A 134 8.09 -18.12 25.15
C SER A 134 7.64 -16.83 24.44
N GLU A 135 7.01 -15.88 25.16
CA GLU A 135 6.66 -14.58 24.57
C GLU A 135 7.91 -13.82 24.11
N THR A 136 8.99 -13.83 24.88
CA THR A 136 10.26 -13.20 24.47
C THR A 136 10.77 -13.82 23.16
N ALA A 137 10.82 -15.15 23.06
CA ALA A 137 11.32 -15.84 21.88
C ALA A 137 10.52 -15.48 20.62
N ILE A 138 9.19 -15.47 20.69
CA ILE A 138 8.31 -15.14 19.55
C ILE A 138 8.47 -13.68 19.11
N ASN A 139 8.47 -12.75 20.07
CA ASN A 139 8.58 -11.33 19.77
C ASN A 139 10.00 -10.93 19.29
N LYS A 140 11.06 -11.68 19.67
CA LYS A 140 12.45 -11.43 19.26
C LYS A 140 12.90 -12.19 18.00
N PHE A 141 12.55 -13.46 17.85
CA PHE A 141 13.07 -14.33 16.78
C PHE A 141 12.09 -14.56 15.62
N TYR A 142 10.83 -14.13 15.73
CA TYR A 142 9.84 -14.28 14.66
C TYR A 142 9.16 -12.96 14.27
N SER A 143 8.14 -12.52 15.00
CA SER A 143 7.51 -11.21 14.82
C SER A 143 6.56 -10.87 15.98
N PRO A 144 6.56 -9.62 16.48
CA PRO A 144 5.57 -9.15 17.45
C PRO A 144 4.16 -8.97 16.85
N TYR A 145 3.99 -9.05 15.52
CA TYR A 145 2.71 -8.85 14.82
C TYR A 145 2.15 -10.16 14.23
N PRO A 146 0.99 -10.65 14.72
CA PRO A 146 0.25 -11.77 14.14
C PRO A 146 0.06 -11.66 12.63
N GLU A 147 -0.27 -10.46 12.13
CA GLU A 147 -0.44 -10.15 10.71
C GLU A 147 0.79 -10.52 9.85
N VAL A 148 1.99 -10.45 10.41
CA VAL A 148 3.23 -10.81 9.72
C VAL A 148 3.54 -12.30 9.87
N ARG A 149 3.27 -12.90 11.04
CA ARG A 149 3.45 -14.36 11.27
C ARG A 149 2.54 -15.19 10.35
N ALA A 150 1.32 -14.72 10.12
CA ALA A 150 0.37 -15.30 9.17
C ALA A 150 0.95 -15.58 7.77
N VAL A 151 1.91 -14.76 7.33
CA VAL A 151 2.44 -14.74 5.96
C VAL A 151 3.96 -14.98 5.87
N THR A 152 4.64 -15.20 6.99
CA THR A 152 6.10 -15.44 7.03
C THR A 152 6.43 -16.76 7.74
N ASP A 153 7.73 -17.02 7.89
CA ASP A 153 8.33 -18.01 8.79
C ASP A 153 9.51 -17.33 9.50
N PRO A 154 9.96 -17.81 10.67
CA PRO A 154 11.17 -17.29 11.33
C PRO A 154 12.48 -17.79 10.69
N GLU A 155 12.40 -18.71 9.73
CA GLU A 155 13.57 -19.31 9.07
C GLU A 155 13.66 -18.96 7.57
N ASP A 156 14.83 -19.20 6.99
CA ASP A 156 15.13 -18.97 5.57
C ASP A 156 16.31 -19.82 5.08
N ASP A 157 16.06 -20.57 4.00
CA ASP A 157 17.05 -21.31 3.20
C ASP A 157 17.59 -20.45 2.04
N PRO A 158 18.89 -20.12 2.01
CA PRO A 158 19.51 -19.37 0.92
C PRO A 158 19.69 -20.16 -0.38
N ASP A 159 19.73 -21.50 -0.33
CA ASP A 159 20.07 -22.33 -1.49
C ASP A 159 18.84 -22.68 -2.36
N THR A 160 17.62 -22.51 -1.84
CA THR A 160 16.36 -22.55 -2.61
C THR A 160 16.44 -21.65 -3.85
N PRO A 161 16.28 -22.20 -5.08
CA PRO A 161 16.29 -21.42 -6.32
C PRO A 161 15.29 -20.26 -6.30
N CYS A 162 15.73 -19.09 -6.79
CA CYS A 162 14.93 -17.86 -6.82
C CYS A 162 15.16 -17.05 -8.11
N GLU A 163 16.40 -16.62 -8.37
CA GLU A 163 16.73 -15.85 -9.57
C GLU A 163 17.07 -16.78 -10.73
N THR A 164 16.07 -17.08 -11.56
CA THR A 164 16.18 -18.07 -12.65
C THR A 164 15.69 -17.49 -13.98
N ILE A 165 16.15 -18.08 -15.10
CA ILE A 165 15.75 -17.62 -16.44
C ILE A 165 14.22 -17.71 -16.61
N ARG A 166 13.60 -18.78 -16.09
CA ARG A 166 12.14 -18.97 -16.13
C ARG A 166 11.38 -17.95 -15.28
N ALA A 167 11.89 -17.56 -14.10
CA ALA A 167 11.27 -16.52 -13.26
C ALA A 167 11.28 -15.15 -13.96
N HIS A 168 12.40 -14.77 -14.57
CA HIS A 168 12.48 -13.55 -15.37
C HIS A 168 11.62 -13.61 -16.64
N LEU A 169 11.65 -14.72 -17.39
CA LEU A 169 10.86 -14.90 -18.61
C LEU A 169 9.36 -14.75 -18.34
N LEU A 170 8.84 -15.46 -17.33
CA LEU A 170 7.43 -15.34 -16.95
C LEU A 170 7.11 -13.95 -16.41
N GLY A 171 7.96 -13.39 -15.56
CA GLY A 171 7.79 -12.05 -15.01
C GLY A 171 7.65 -10.98 -16.11
N TYR A 172 8.59 -10.91 -17.06
CA TYR A 172 8.55 -9.90 -18.14
C TYR A 172 7.42 -10.11 -19.14
N LEU A 173 7.10 -11.36 -19.48
CA LEU A 173 5.96 -11.69 -20.34
C LEU A 173 4.65 -11.22 -19.71
N TRP A 174 4.43 -11.59 -18.44
CA TRP A 174 3.21 -11.25 -17.73
C TRP A 174 3.13 -9.77 -17.32
N ALA A 175 4.27 -9.10 -17.08
CA ALA A 175 4.31 -7.65 -16.89
C ALA A 175 3.90 -6.91 -18.17
N SER A 176 4.35 -7.39 -19.34
CA SER A 176 3.95 -6.84 -20.63
C SER A 176 2.45 -7.04 -20.89
N VAL A 177 1.91 -8.23 -20.60
CA VAL A 177 0.47 -8.50 -20.72
C VAL A 177 -0.35 -7.63 -19.75
N ALA A 178 0.05 -7.56 -18.48
CA ALA A 178 -0.65 -6.78 -17.47
C ALA A 178 -0.64 -5.28 -17.80
N GLN A 179 0.51 -4.72 -18.17
CA GLN A 179 0.60 -3.31 -18.58
C GLN A 179 -0.24 -3.03 -19.82
N PHE A 180 -0.20 -3.89 -20.84
CA PHE A 180 -0.99 -3.70 -22.06
C PHE A 180 -2.49 -3.68 -21.77
N VAL A 181 -2.99 -4.66 -21.00
CA VAL A 181 -4.42 -4.75 -20.65
C VAL A 181 -4.86 -3.58 -19.76
N ASN A 182 -4.11 -3.28 -18.70
CA ASN A 182 -4.48 -2.23 -17.74
C ASN A 182 -4.27 -0.80 -18.30
N SER A 183 -3.43 -0.63 -19.33
CA SER A 183 -3.33 0.60 -20.12
C SER A 183 -4.46 0.70 -21.16
N MET A 184 -4.81 -0.40 -21.85
CA MET A 184 -5.92 -0.41 -22.81
C MET A 184 -7.24 -0.03 -22.15
N PHE A 185 -7.64 -0.73 -21.09
CA PHE A 185 -8.90 -0.48 -20.40
C PHE A 185 -8.90 0.80 -19.56
N ASN A 186 -7.78 1.52 -19.47
CA ASN A 186 -7.64 2.74 -18.68
C ASN A 186 -8.57 3.88 -19.14
N SER A 187 -8.91 3.90 -20.43
CA SER A 187 -9.87 4.86 -21.02
C SER A 187 -11.32 4.37 -20.97
N ARG A 188 -11.58 3.14 -20.49
CA ARG A 188 -12.94 2.57 -20.37
C ARG A 188 -13.57 2.94 -19.04
N PHE A 189 -14.88 3.21 -19.05
CA PHE A 189 -15.69 3.30 -17.85
C PHE A 189 -16.87 2.29 -17.90
N PRO A 190 -17.02 1.36 -16.93
CA PRO A 190 -16.10 1.08 -15.83
C PRO A 190 -14.77 0.47 -16.32
N GLN A 191 -13.69 0.78 -15.60
CA GLN A 191 -12.34 0.33 -15.89
C GLN A 191 -12.15 -1.14 -15.45
N VAL A 192 -11.66 -1.98 -16.36
CA VAL A 192 -11.23 -3.35 -16.05
C VAL A 192 -9.75 -3.33 -15.68
N ASN A 193 -9.38 -4.00 -14.57
CA ASN A 193 -8.00 -4.06 -14.07
C ASN A 193 -7.62 -5.49 -13.64
N ILE A 194 -6.48 -5.97 -14.14
CA ILE A 194 -5.81 -7.17 -13.63
C ILE A 194 -4.98 -6.82 -12.39
N THR A 195 -5.10 -7.62 -11.32
CA THR A 195 -4.44 -7.39 -10.03
C THR A 195 -3.35 -8.42 -9.71
N SER A 196 -2.43 -8.10 -8.80
CA SER A 196 -1.34 -8.99 -8.33
C SER A 196 -1.81 -10.42 -7.98
N ALA A 197 -2.95 -10.58 -7.32
CA ALA A 197 -3.51 -11.89 -6.97
C ALA A 197 -3.94 -12.71 -8.21
N VAL A 198 -4.54 -12.06 -9.21
CA VAL A 198 -4.87 -12.70 -10.51
C VAL A 198 -3.60 -13.16 -11.22
N MET A 199 -2.56 -12.31 -11.21
CA MET A 199 -1.27 -12.63 -11.82
C MET A 199 -0.61 -13.84 -11.16
N GLN A 200 -0.68 -14.00 -9.84
CA GLN A 200 -0.17 -15.19 -9.16
C GLN A 200 -0.91 -16.48 -9.58
N VAL A 201 -2.23 -16.42 -9.73
CA VAL A 201 -3.04 -17.58 -10.19
C VAL A 201 -2.64 -18.03 -11.60
N PHE A 202 -2.25 -17.11 -12.48
CA PHE A 202 -1.71 -17.45 -13.82
C PHE A 202 -0.23 -17.86 -13.80
N LEU A 203 0.61 -17.20 -13.00
CA LEU A 203 2.04 -17.49 -12.91
C LEU A 203 2.32 -18.91 -12.40
N TYR A 204 1.50 -19.42 -11.47
CA TYR A 204 1.68 -20.74 -10.84
C TYR A 204 1.67 -21.90 -11.86
N PRO A 205 0.60 -22.13 -12.65
CA PRO A 205 0.58 -23.19 -13.65
C PRO A 205 1.61 -22.95 -14.77
N CYS A 206 1.89 -21.70 -15.15
CA CYS A 206 2.95 -21.38 -16.12
C CYS A 206 4.35 -21.79 -15.60
N GLY A 207 4.64 -21.53 -14.33
CA GLY A 207 5.89 -21.90 -13.68
C GLY A 207 6.08 -23.41 -13.56
N MET A 208 5.04 -24.13 -13.13
CA MET A 208 5.02 -25.60 -13.12
C MET A 208 5.21 -26.18 -14.54
N LEU A 209 4.55 -25.61 -15.54
CA LEU A 209 4.66 -26.05 -16.94
C LEU A 209 6.08 -25.82 -17.49
N LEU A 210 6.72 -24.69 -17.20
CA LEU A 210 8.12 -24.47 -17.56
C LEU A 210 9.08 -25.41 -16.80
N ALA A 211 8.81 -25.71 -15.52
CA ALA A 211 9.58 -26.68 -14.76
C ALA A 211 9.45 -28.13 -15.30
N TRP A 212 8.35 -28.44 -15.98
CA TRP A 212 8.11 -29.74 -16.61
C TRP A 212 8.65 -29.84 -18.06
N ILE A 213 8.58 -28.76 -18.84
CA ILE A 213 8.97 -28.77 -20.27
C ILE A 213 10.46 -28.46 -20.49
N LEU A 214 11.07 -27.57 -19.71
CA LEU A 214 12.43 -27.10 -19.98
C LEU A 214 13.48 -28.15 -19.56
N PRO A 215 14.50 -28.45 -20.39
CA PRO A 215 15.62 -29.29 -19.95
C PRO A 215 16.54 -28.51 -18.98
N ASP A 216 17.28 -29.23 -18.12
CA ASP A 216 18.40 -28.68 -17.32
C ASP A 216 19.64 -28.40 -18.20
N TRP A 217 19.43 -27.62 -19.27
CA TRP A 217 20.50 -27.02 -20.05
C TRP A 217 20.98 -25.76 -19.33
N GLY A 218 22.30 -25.51 -19.34
CA GLY A 218 22.86 -24.35 -18.68
C GLY A 218 24.31 -24.10 -19.04
N PHE A 219 24.72 -22.84 -18.95
CA PHE A 219 26.07 -22.37 -19.26
C PHE A 219 26.76 -21.82 -18.02
N ARG A 220 28.10 -21.76 -18.04
CA ARG A 220 28.88 -21.13 -16.96
C ARG A 220 29.16 -19.67 -17.31
N ALA A 221 28.77 -18.74 -16.45
CA ALA A 221 29.05 -17.32 -16.57
C ALA A 221 29.49 -16.76 -15.22
N PHE A 222 30.53 -15.91 -15.21
CA PHE A 222 31.11 -15.29 -14.01
C PHE A 222 31.47 -16.27 -12.86
N GLY A 223 31.70 -17.55 -13.19
CA GLY A 223 32.03 -18.62 -12.24
C GLY A 223 30.85 -19.54 -11.88
N THR A 224 29.61 -19.08 -12.06
CA THR A 224 28.39 -19.80 -11.65
C THR A 224 27.77 -20.57 -12.83
N ARG A 225 27.14 -21.73 -12.58
CA ARG A 225 26.26 -22.39 -13.57
C ARG A 225 24.90 -21.68 -13.57
N ILE A 226 24.54 -21.06 -14.68
CA ILE A 226 23.18 -20.57 -14.92
C ILE A 226 22.42 -21.68 -15.64
N SER A 227 21.44 -22.28 -14.97
CA SER A 227 20.53 -23.27 -15.58
C SER A 227 19.24 -22.62 -16.07
N LEU A 228 18.70 -23.17 -17.17
CA LEU A 228 17.37 -22.90 -17.70
C LEU A 228 16.26 -23.54 -16.85
N ASN A 229 16.53 -24.71 -16.25
CA ASN A 229 15.63 -25.42 -15.35
C ASN A 229 16.42 -26.03 -14.16
N PRO A 230 16.55 -25.32 -13.02
CA PRO A 230 17.34 -25.80 -11.88
C PRO A 230 16.61 -26.82 -10.98
N GLY A 231 15.36 -27.19 -11.27
CA GLY A 231 14.57 -28.11 -10.43
C GLY A 231 13.07 -27.77 -10.41
N PRO A 232 12.30 -28.24 -9.42
CA PRO A 232 10.90 -27.85 -9.23
C PRO A 232 10.71 -26.31 -9.16
N TRP A 233 9.52 -25.81 -9.51
CA TRP A 233 9.18 -24.39 -9.42
C TRP A 233 8.98 -23.98 -7.96
N THR A 234 9.75 -23.01 -7.46
CA THR A 234 9.76 -22.66 -6.03
C THR A 234 8.84 -21.49 -5.66
N TYR A 235 8.50 -21.38 -4.38
CA TYR A 235 7.80 -20.21 -3.85
C TYR A 235 8.61 -18.90 -3.98
N LYS A 236 9.95 -18.97 -4.04
CA LYS A 236 10.83 -17.81 -4.24
C LYS A 236 10.87 -17.36 -5.70
N GLU A 237 10.76 -18.28 -6.66
CA GLU A 237 10.65 -17.94 -8.08
C GLU A 237 9.29 -17.33 -8.42
N GLN A 238 8.20 -17.91 -7.90
CA GLN A 238 6.84 -17.38 -8.08
C GLN A 238 6.71 -15.93 -7.59
N ILE A 239 7.18 -15.65 -6.37
CA ILE A 239 7.09 -14.29 -5.82
C ILE A 239 8.09 -13.34 -6.50
N LEU A 240 9.26 -13.79 -6.96
CA LEU A 240 10.14 -12.97 -7.81
C LEU A 240 9.46 -12.60 -9.13
N ALA A 241 8.82 -13.56 -9.81
CA ALA A 241 8.03 -13.28 -11.00
C ALA A 241 6.84 -12.34 -10.69
N THR A 242 6.22 -12.47 -9.52
CA THR A 242 5.17 -11.54 -9.04
C THR A 242 5.72 -10.13 -8.85
N LEU A 243 6.88 -9.96 -8.21
CA LEU A 243 7.58 -8.68 -8.01
C LEU A 243 7.96 -8.01 -9.34
N ILE A 244 8.29 -8.81 -10.36
CA ILE A 244 8.57 -8.33 -11.73
C ILE A 244 7.30 -7.84 -12.43
N VAL A 245 6.12 -8.32 -12.05
CA VAL A 245 4.82 -7.84 -12.57
C VAL A 245 4.28 -6.66 -11.76
N ASN A 246 4.34 -6.72 -10.43
CA ASN A 246 3.77 -5.72 -9.51
C ASN A 246 4.27 -4.29 -9.79
N VAL A 247 5.55 -4.18 -10.11
CA VAL A 247 6.23 -2.94 -10.50
C VAL A 247 5.65 -2.27 -11.77
N SER A 248 4.82 -2.96 -12.54
CA SER A 248 4.35 -2.50 -13.86
C SER A 248 3.06 -3.19 -14.33
N TYR A 249 2.10 -3.39 -13.43
CA TYR A 249 0.69 -3.63 -13.82
C TYR A 249 -0.16 -2.37 -13.72
N THR A 250 0.30 -1.36 -12.99
CA THR A 250 -0.39 -0.07 -12.90
C THR A 250 -0.09 0.75 -14.15
N SER A 251 -1.13 1.12 -14.89
CA SER A 251 -1.00 2.06 -16.02
C SER A 251 -0.29 3.33 -15.55
N ALA A 252 0.74 3.74 -16.28
CA ALA A 252 1.56 4.89 -15.89
C ALA A 252 0.70 6.16 -15.88
N TYR A 253 0.76 6.98 -14.82
CA TYR A 253 -0.07 8.18 -14.67
C TYR A 253 0.10 9.20 -15.83
N VAL A 254 1.23 9.13 -16.53
CA VAL A 254 1.53 9.87 -17.77
C VAL A 254 0.58 9.52 -18.93
N PHE A 255 -0.09 8.36 -18.93
CA PHE A 255 -1.12 7.97 -19.90
C PHE A 255 -2.17 9.08 -20.05
N TRP A 256 -2.71 9.57 -18.92
CA TRP A 256 -3.71 10.64 -18.93
C TRP A 256 -3.15 11.98 -19.40
N ASN A 257 -1.85 12.25 -19.19
CA ASN A 257 -1.23 13.45 -19.73
C ASN A 257 -1.18 13.39 -21.26
N ILE A 258 -0.61 12.31 -21.82
CA ILE A 258 -0.48 12.14 -23.28
C ILE A 258 -1.85 12.18 -23.96
N GLN A 259 -2.82 11.38 -23.49
CA GLN A 259 -4.16 11.34 -24.06
C GLN A 259 -4.92 12.68 -23.87
N THR A 260 -4.69 13.42 -22.78
CA THR A 260 -5.24 14.77 -22.62
C THR A 260 -4.67 15.75 -23.65
N GLN A 261 -3.35 15.73 -23.84
CA GLN A 261 -2.69 16.61 -24.81
C GLN A 261 -3.10 16.26 -26.27
N GLU A 262 -3.14 14.97 -26.64
CA GLU A 262 -3.54 14.54 -27.99
C GLU A 262 -5.03 14.70 -28.28
N ILE A 263 -5.92 14.21 -27.41
CA ILE A 263 -7.37 14.12 -27.70
C ILE A 263 -8.14 15.39 -27.29
N TYR A 264 -7.81 16.00 -26.16
CA TYR A 264 -8.59 17.14 -25.63
C TYR A 264 -7.99 18.51 -25.98
N TYR A 265 -6.65 18.62 -26.07
CA TYR A 265 -5.99 19.84 -26.57
C TYR A 265 -5.65 19.78 -28.07
N GLY A 266 -5.68 18.60 -28.70
CA GLY A 266 -5.43 18.44 -30.14
C GLY A 266 -3.96 18.57 -30.56
N GLU A 267 -3.02 18.46 -29.62
CA GLU A 267 -1.61 18.83 -29.83
C GLU A 267 -0.86 17.87 -30.76
N GLN A 268 -0.42 18.36 -31.93
CA GLN A 268 0.26 17.55 -32.95
C GLN A 268 1.80 17.51 -32.81
N TRP A 269 2.38 18.27 -31.87
CA TRP A 269 3.84 18.36 -31.67
C TRP A 269 4.43 17.19 -30.84
N LEU A 270 3.57 16.34 -30.28
CA LEU A 270 3.91 15.26 -29.35
C LEU A 270 4.60 14.08 -30.06
N THR A 271 5.90 14.22 -30.30
CA THR A 271 6.70 13.14 -30.90
C THR A 271 6.73 11.87 -30.03
N ALA A 272 6.96 10.71 -30.65
CA ALA A 272 7.21 9.46 -29.91
C ALA A 272 8.39 9.58 -28.91
N GLY A 273 9.38 10.42 -29.21
CA GLY A 273 10.51 10.71 -28.32
C GLY A 273 10.08 11.37 -27.01
N TYR A 274 9.20 12.37 -27.07
CA TYR A 274 8.61 13.02 -25.88
C TYR A 274 7.88 11.99 -25.02
N LYS A 275 6.96 11.22 -25.64
CA LYS A 275 6.10 10.25 -24.95
C LYS A 275 6.92 9.17 -24.23
N ILE A 276 7.91 8.60 -24.91
CA ILE A 276 8.78 7.55 -24.36
C ILE A 276 9.69 8.09 -23.25
N LEU A 277 10.28 9.28 -23.42
CA LEU A 277 11.12 9.90 -22.38
C LEU A 277 10.31 10.30 -21.15
N LEU A 278 9.07 10.78 -21.31
CA LEU A 278 8.21 11.17 -20.19
C LEU A 278 7.75 9.96 -19.36
N LEU A 279 7.43 8.84 -20.03
CA LEU A 279 7.17 7.56 -19.38
C LEU A 279 8.41 7.06 -18.62
N LEU A 280 9.56 6.91 -19.30
CA LEU A 280 10.80 6.43 -18.67
C LEU A 280 11.25 7.31 -17.50
N SER A 281 11.25 8.64 -17.69
CA SER A 281 11.69 9.59 -16.66
C SER A 281 10.82 9.49 -15.40
N THR A 282 9.49 9.51 -15.53
CA THR A 282 8.61 9.47 -14.35
C THR A 282 8.57 8.11 -13.67
N GLN A 283 8.49 7.00 -14.43
CA GLN A 283 8.48 5.64 -13.88
C GLN A 283 9.80 5.30 -13.17
N CYS A 284 10.94 5.53 -13.84
CA CYS A 284 12.25 5.21 -13.26
C CYS A 284 12.62 6.14 -12.09
N MET A 285 12.17 7.40 -12.08
CA MET A 285 12.44 8.30 -10.93
C MET A 285 11.84 7.75 -9.62
N GLY A 286 10.64 7.15 -9.66
CA GLY A 286 10.04 6.48 -8.50
C GLY A 286 10.91 5.34 -7.93
N LEU A 287 11.48 4.48 -8.79
CA LEU A 287 12.45 3.45 -8.39
C LEU A 287 13.66 4.07 -7.68
N GLY A 288 14.23 5.12 -8.26
CA GLY A 288 15.36 5.84 -7.68
C GLY A 288 15.07 6.41 -6.29
N PHE A 289 13.87 6.96 -6.09
CA PHE A 289 13.42 7.44 -4.77
C PHE A 289 13.22 6.31 -3.76
N ALA A 290 12.63 5.19 -4.17
CA ALA A 290 12.43 4.02 -3.30
C ALA A 290 13.74 3.54 -2.66
N GLY A 291 14.88 3.65 -3.35
CA GLY A 291 16.20 3.32 -2.81
C GLY A 291 16.62 4.12 -1.57
N LEU A 292 16.25 5.40 -1.50
CA LEU A 292 16.53 6.29 -0.37
C LEU A 292 15.62 6.02 0.84
N LEU A 293 14.43 5.49 0.57
CA LEU A 293 13.33 5.39 1.54
C LEU A 293 13.32 4.07 2.32
N ARG A 294 14.07 3.06 1.86
CA ARG A 294 14.14 1.70 2.42
C ARG A 294 14.35 1.69 3.94
N ARG A 295 15.25 2.55 4.44
CA ARG A 295 15.59 2.65 5.88
C ARG A 295 14.48 3.28 6.73
N PHE A 296 13.54 4.03 6.14
CA PHE A 296 12.38 4.59 6.84
C PHE A 296 11.18 3.63 6.91
N VAL A 297 10.97 2.78 5.88
CA VAL A 297 9.70 2.03 5.75
C VAL A 297 9.80 0.54 5.37
N VAL A 298 10.96 0.04 4.92
CA VAL A 298 11.11 -1.38 4.54
C VAL A 298 11.68 -2.21 5.68
N TYR A 299 12.65 -1.69 6.46
CA TYR A 299 13.37 -2.45 7.50
C TYR A 299 12.91 -2.32 8.96
N PRO A 300 12.21 -1.26 9.41
CA PRO A 300 11.64 -1.22 10.77
C PRO A 300 10.67 -2.39 11.03
N SER A 301 10.56 -2.86 12.27
CA SER A 301 9.53 -3.85 12.65
C SER A 301 8.12 -3.27 12.52
N GLU A 302 7.97 -2.02 12.99
CA GLU A 302 6.74 -1.19 13.05
C GLU A 302 5.93 -1.15 11.73
N THR A 303 6.61 -1.12 10.59
CA THR A 303 6.01 -0.86 9.27
C THR A 303 5.51 -2.12 8.57
N ILE A 304 4.28 -2.55 8.88
CA ILE A 304 3.73 -3.86 8.47
C ILE A 304 3.34 -3.99 6.99
N TRP A 305 3.05 -2.90 6.27
CA TRP A 305 2.52 -2.88 4.90
C TRP A 305 1.33 -3.84 4.67
N PRO A 306 0.11 -3.48 5.11
CA PRO A 306 -1.06 -4.37 5.07
C PRO A 306 -1.42 -4.93 3.68
N ASN A 307 -1.20 -4.13 2.63
CA ASN A 307 -1.73 -4.36 1.27
C ASN A 307 -1.08 -5.55 0.57
N ILE A 308 0.16 -5.90 0.95
CA ILE A 308 0.91 -7.03 0.38
C ILE A 308 0.66 -8.36 1.08
N LEU A 309 0.05 -8.34 2.28
CA LEU A 309 -0.15 -9.55 3.08
C LEU A 309 -1.01 -10.63 2.35
N PRO A 310 -2.12 -10.28 1.65
CA PRO A 310 -2.84 -11.24 0.80
C PRO A 310 -1.98 -11.88 -0.30
N THR A 311 -1.10 -11.10 -0.94
CA THR A 311 -0.20 -11.58 -2.02
C THR A 311 0.87 -12.54 -1.51
N VAL A 312 1.42 -12.32 -0.32
CA VAL A 312 2.36 -13.27 0.31
C VAL A 312 1.63 -14.53 0.79
N ALA A 313 0.44 -14.37 1.37
CA ALA A 313 -0.38 -15.50 1.81
C ALA A 313 -0.80 -16.40 0.64
N LEU A 314 -1.18 -15.83 -0.50
CA LEU A 314 -1.53 -16.58 -1.71
C LEU A 314 -0.32 -17.33 -2.28
N ASN A 315 0.85 -16.68 -2.39
CA ASN A 315 2.09 -17.33 -2.82
C ASN A 315 2.39 -18.60 -2.00
N ARG A 316 2.25 -18.51 -0.67
CA ARG A 316 2.43 -19.64 0.24
C ARG A 316 1.33 -20.70 0.07
N ALA A 317 0.07 -20.29 -0.05
CA ALA A 317 -1.08 -21.18 -0.23
C ALA A 317 -1.03 -22.01 -1.53
N LEU A 318 -0.34 -21.54 -2.57
CA LEU A 318 -0.17 -22.26 -3.84
C LEU A 318 1.02 -23.23 -3.85
N LEU A 319 2.12 -22.90 -3.15
CA LEU A 319 3.43 -23.54 -3.37
C LEU A 319 4.05 -24.19 -2.13
N VAL A 320 3.54 -23.95 -0.92
CA VAL A 320 3.99 -24.63 0.30
C VAL A 320 3.05 -25.80 0.59
N SER A 321 3.45 -26.99 0.15
CA SER A 321 2.65 -28.24 0.27
C SER A 321 2.51 -28.76 1.69
N ASP A 322 3.40 -28.36 2.60
CA ASP A 322 3.73 -29.16 3.79
C ASP A 322 2.83 -28.86 5.01
N GLU A 323 1.69 -28.20 4.78
CA GLU A 323 0.60 -28.18 5.76
C GLU A 323 -0.03 -29.58 5.87
N LYS A 324 0.37 -30.32 6.92
CA LYS A 324 -0.39 -31.46 7.45
C LYS A 324 -1.87 -31.04 7.62
N LYS A 325 -2.80 -32.00 7.51
CA LYS A 325 -4.26 -31.76 7.64
C LYS A 325 -4.70 -31.50 9.10
N GLU A 326 -4.16 -30.45 9.68
CA GLU A 326 -4.36 -29.97 11.05
C GLU A 326 -5.81 -29.49 11.27
N LYS A 327 -6.44 -29.96 12.34
CA LYS A 327 -7.80 -29.55 12.75
C LYS A 327 -7.74 -28.26 13.58
N ILE A 328 -7.88 -27.09 12.97
CA ILE A 328 -7.99 -25.83 13.70
C ILE A 328 -9.47 -25.55 13.98
N HIS A 329 -9.89 -25.62 15.26
CA HIS A 329 -11.29 -25.49 15.69
C HIS A 329 -12.27 -26.36 14.88
N GLY A 330 -11.87 -27.61 14.58
CA GLY A 330 -12.64 -28.55 13.76
C GLY A 330 -12.46 -28.42 12.24
N TRP A 331 -11.84 -27.34 11.74
CA TRP A 331 -11.54 -27.16 10.32
C TRP A 331 -10.21 -27.83 9.95
N SER A 332 -10.26 -28.91 9.17
CA SER A 332 -9.10 -29.72 8.75
C SER A 332 -8.55 -29.37 7.35
N MET A 333 -8.87 -28.19 6.83
CA MET A 333 -8.59 -27.80 5.45
C MET A 333 -7.20 -27.16 5.31
N SER A 334 -6.56 -27.34 4.14
CA SER A 334 -5.33 -26.63 3.80
C SER A 334 -5.64 -25.23 3.26
N ARG A 335 -4.65 -24.31 3.30
CA ARG A 335 -4.78 -23.00 2.63
C ARG A 335 -5.17 -23.14 1.15
N TYR A 336 -4.57 -24.10 0.44
CA TYR A 336 -4.87 -24.40 -0.97
C TYR A 336 -6.36 -24.75 -1.19
N SER A 337 -6.92 -25.65 -0.37
CA SER A 337 -8.34 -26.04 -0.51
C SER A 337 -9.30 -24.89 -0.19
N VAL A 338 -9.01 -24.10 0.85
CA VAL A 338 -9.83 -22.93 1.19
C VAL A 338 -9.75 -21.86 0.11
N PHE A 339 -8.56 -21.59 -0.44
CA PHE A 339 -8.37 -20.66 -1.55
C PHE A 339 -9.29 -21.01 -2.72
N TRP A 340 -9.20 -22.24 -3.25
CA TRP A 340 -9.94 -22.60 -4.45
C TRP A 340 -11.46 -22.67 -4.24
N ILE A 341 -11.93 -23.08 -3.05
CA ILE A 341 -13.36 -23.11 -2.75
C ILE A 341 -13.93 -21.69 -2.66
N VAL A 342 -13.23 -20.76 -2.00
CA VAL A 342 -13.67 -19.36 -1.92
C VAL A 342 -13.53 -18.65 -3.27
N PHE A 343 -12.47 -18.93 -4.03
CA PHE A 343 -12.25 -18.41 -5.38
C PHE A 343 -13.36 -18.83 -6.33
N TRP A 344 -13.68 -20.12 -6.43
CA TRP A 344 -14.75 -20.60 -7.32
C TRP A 344 -16.14 -20.23 -6.82
N GLY A 345 -16.36 -20.20 -5.50
CA GLY A 345 -17.60 -19.69 -4.91
C GLY A 345 -17.86 -18.23 -5.26
N MET A 346 -16.84 -17.36 -5.14
CA MET A 346 -16.94 -15.95 -5.50
C MET A 346 -17.00 -15.75 -7.02
N PHE A 347 -16.24 -16.53 -7.80
CA PHE A 347 -16.29 -16.51 -9.27
C PHE A 347 -17.72 -16.74 -9.79
N VAL A 348 -18.41 -17.76 -9.27
CA VAL A 348 -19.81 -18.04 -9.63
C VAL A 348 -20.75 -16.99 -9.04
N TYR A 349 -20.54 -16.59 -7.77
CA TYR A 349 -21.40 -15.61 -7.12
C TYR A 349 -21.41 -14.27 -7.86
N PHE A 350 -20.27 -13.78 -8.33
CA PHE A 350 -20.12 -12.45 -8.92
C PHE A 350 -20.98 -12.21 -10.19
N TRP A 351 -21.34 -13.25 -10.94
CA TRP A 351 -22.33 -13.12 -12.04
C TRP A 351 -23.69 -12.61 -11.55
N LEU A 352 -24.04 -12.87 -10.28
CA LEU A 352 -25.30 -12.44 -9.70
C LEU A 352 -25.34 -10.91 -9.48
N PRO A 353 -24.47 -10.26 -8.68
CA PRO A 353 -24.52 -8.81 -8.52
C PRO A 353 -24.07 -8.05 -9.77
N ASP A 354 -23.07 -8.51 -10.53
CA ASP A 354 -22.47 -7.74 -11.63
C ASP A 354 -23.38 -7.66 -12.89
N TYR A 355 -24.01 -8.78 -13.26
CA TYR A 355 -24.72 -8.90 -14.54
C TYR A 355 -26.20 -9.31 -14.41
N LEU A 356 -26.53 -10.30 -13.56
CA LEU A 356 -27.91 -10.80 -13.46
C LEU A 356 -28.81 -9.93 -12.59
N PHE A 357 -28.25 -9.26 -11.57
CA PHE A 357 -28.97 -8.53 -10.52
C PHE A 357 -28.16 -7.31 -9.99
N PRO A 358 -27.81 -6.30 -10.82
CA PRO A 358 -27.12 -5.05 -10.45
C PRO A 358 -27.56 -4.37 -9.16
N ALA A 359 -28.84 -4.50 -8.81
CA ALA A 359 -29.38 -3.99 -7.55
C ALA A 359 -28.75 -4.60 -6.29
N LEU A 360 -28.01 -5.72 -6.38
CA LEU A 360 -27.21 -6.25 -5.27
C LEU A 360 -25.86 -5.51 -5.08
N SER A 361 -25.26 -4.97 -6.15
CA SER A 361 -24.07 -4.11 -6.04
C SER A 361 -24.42 -2.76 -5.43
N PHE A 362 -25.55 -2.16 -5.83
CA PHE A 362 -26.05 -0.89 -5.31
C PHE A 362 -27.41 -1.06 -4.63
N PHE A 363 -27.41 -1.65 -3.42
CA PHE A 363 -28.63 -2.08 -2.72
C PHE A 363 -29.36 -0.93 -2.03
N ALA A 364 -29.88 0.02 -2.81
CA ALA A 364 -30.54 1.24 -2.36
C ALA A 364 -31.99 1.03 -1.87
N TRP A 365 -32.27 -0.07 -1.16
CA TRP A 365 -33.63 -0.47 -0.73
C TRP A 365 -34.47 0.63 -0.05
N MET A 366 -33.81 1.54 0.68
CA MET A 366 -34.47 2.68 1.32
C MET A 366 -35.07 3.66 0.30
N THR A 367 -34.39 3.90 -0.82
CA THR A 367 -34.88 4.78 -1.89
C THR A 367 -35.99 4.08 -2.68
N TRP A 368 -35.87 2.77 -2.96
CA TRP A 368 -36.91 1.99 -3.65
C TRP A 368 -38.26 1.93 -2.92
N ILE A 369 -38.28 2.07 -1.58
CA ILE A 369 -39.52 2.20 -0.79
C ILE A 369 -40.27 3.51 -1.11
N LYS A 370 -39.55 4.58 -1.48
CA LYS A 370 -40.15 5.88 -1.84
C LYS A 370 -39.27 6.62 -2.88
N PRO A 371 -39.25 6.17 -4.15
CA PRO A 371 -38.26 6.59 -5.15
C PRO A 371 -38.29 8.09 -5.47
N ASN A 372 -39.45 8.73 -5.31
CA ASN A 372 -39.67 10.14 -5.62
C ASN A 372 -39.44 11.07 -4.40
N ASN A 373 -38.63 10.65 -3.43
CA ASN A 373 -38.33 11.43 -2.22
C ASN A 373 -36.90 11.97 -2.23
N PHE A 374 -36.74 13.20 -2.75
CA PHE A 374 -35.47 13.89 -2.88
C PHE A 374 -34.57 13.80 -1.63
N ASN A 375 -35.11 14.14 -0.45
CA ASN A 375 -34.33 14.17 0.80
C ASN A 375 -33.85 12.76 1.21
N LEU A 376 -34.61 11.72 0.89
CA LEU A 376 -34.25 10.32 1.19
C LEU A 376 -33.17 9.81 0.23
N ALA A 377 -33.31 10.06 -1.07
CA ALA A 377 -32.28 9.75 -2.06
C ALA A 377 -30.98 10.51 -1.77
N THR A 378 -31.05 11.82 -1.48
CA THR A 378 -29.89 12.66 -1.10
C THR A 378 -29.07 12.07 0.06
N VAL A 379 -29.73 11.51 1.08
CA VAL A 379 -29.06 10.98 2.28
C VAL A 379 -28.67 9.51 2.14
N THR A 380 -29.62 8.65 1.76
CA THR A 380 -29.49 7.18 1.82
C THR A 380 -29.19 6.52 0.48
N GLY A 381 -29.30 7.28 -0.63
CA GLY A 381 -29.08 6.79 -1.98
C GLY A 381 -27.64 6.37 -2.25
N SER A 382 -27.47 5.37 -3.12
CA SER A 382 -26.18 4.73 -3.40
C SER A 382 -25.52 5.21 -4.69
N GLN A 383 -26.24 5.87 -5.60
CA GLN A 383 -25.65 6.47 -6.80
C GLN A 383 -25.56 8.00 -6.69
N PHE A 384 -26.69 8.69 -6.58
CA PHE A 384 -26.75 10.15 -6.38
C PHE A 384 -26.45 10.55 -4.92
N GLY A 385 -26.89 9.72 -3.98
CA GLY A 385 -26.89 10.02 -2.55
C GLY A 385 -25.55 9.89 -1.84
N LEU A 386 -25.58 10.21 -0.54
CA LEU A 386 -24.44 10.05 0.38
C LEU A 386 -24.29 8.63 0.96
N GLY A 387 -25.12 7.67 0.58
CA GLY A 387 -24.96 6.26 0.96
C GLY A 387 -25.12 5.97 2.46
N PHE A 388 -25.84 6.80 3.22
CA PHE A 388 -26.19 6.53 4.63
C PHE A 388 -27.23 5.39 4.74
N ASN A 389 -26.87 4.21 4.26
CA ASN A 389 -27.66 3.00 4.22
C ASN A 389 -26.92 1.90 5.01
N PRO A 390 -27.54 1.31 6.05
CA PRO A 390 -26.90 0.26 6.85
C PRO A 390 -26.51 -1.00 6.08
N TRP A 391 -27.24 -1.34 5.00
CA TRP A 391 -26.92 -2.47 4.13
C TRP A 391 -26.88 -1.97 2.70
N SER A 392 -25.70 -1.56 2.26
CA SER A 392 -25.52 -0.80 1.02
C SER A 392 -25.20 -1.67 -0.20
N THR A 393 -24.65 -2.87 0.00
CA THR A 393 -24.20 -3.75 -1.08
C THR A 393 -24.02 -5.19 -0.60
N PHE A 394 -24.18 -6.17 -1.50
CA PHE A 394 -23.79 -7.58 -1.27
C PHE A 394 -22.60 -8.00 -2.15
N ASP A 395 -22.05 -7.08 -2.93
CA ASP A 395 -20.99 -7.33 -3.90
C ASP A 395 -19.59 -7.13 -3.30
N TRP A 396 -18.72 -8.15 -3.42
CA TRP A 396 -17.34 -8.05 -2.98
C TRP A 396 -16.56 -6.98 -3.77
N ASN A 397 -16.92 -6.70 -5.02
CA ASN A 397 -16.32 -5.63 -5.80
C ASN A 397 -16.57 -4.26 -5.15
N VAL A 398 -17.83 -3.90 -4.86
CA VAL A 398 -18.19 -2.64 -4.18
C VAL A 398 -17.60 -2.56 -2.75
N ILE A 399 -17.55 -3.68 -2.03
CA ILE A 399 -16.95 -3.77 -0.68
C ILE A 399 -15.42 -3.63 -0.71
N GLY A 400 -14.76 -4.14 -1.76
CA GLY A 400 -13.31 -4.33 -1.83
C GLY A 400 -12.54 -3.33 -2.72
N THR A 401 -13.21 -2.63 -3.64
CA THR A 401 -12.57 -1.80 -4.69
C THR A 401 -11.61 -0.72 -4.15
N TYR A 402 -11.96 -0.08 -3.03
CA TYR A 402 -11.19 1.03 -2.45
C TYR A 402 -10.60 0.74 -1.07
N TRP A 403 -11.09 -0.30 -0.40
CA TRP A 403 -10.75 -0.64 0.97
C TRP A 403 -10.67 -2.16 1.08
N PHE A 404 -9.60 -2.68 1.66
CA PHE A 404 -9.42 -4.12 1.82
C PHE A 404 -9.79 -4.53 3.27
N PRO A 405 -11.06 -4.84 3.59
CA PRO A 405 -11.50 -5.02 4.99
C PRO A 405 -10.85 -6.20 5.71
N LEU A 406 -10.35 -7.19 4.96
CA LEU A 406 -9.61 -8.35 5.47
C LEU A 406 -8.07 -8.15 5.43
N ALA A 407 -7.58 -7.00 4.95
CA ALA A 407 -6.16 -6.68 4.94
C ALA A 407 -5.80 -5.50 5.86
N TYR A 408 -6.56 -4.41 5.80
CA TYR A 408 -6.28 -3.17 6.53
C TYR A 408 -6.56 -3.34 8.03
N PRO A 409 -5.69 -2.84 8.93
CA PRO A 409 -5.93 -2.87 10.36
C PRO A 409 -7.26 -2.24 10.75
N PHE A 410 -8.01 -2.88 11.65
CA PHE A 410 -9.34 -2.42 12.06
C PHE A 410 -9.37 -0.95 12.54
N TRP A 411 -8.32 -0.49 13.23
CA TRP A 411 -8.23 0.90 13.70
C TRP A 411 -8.10 1.90 12.53
N THR A 412 -7.43 1.53 11.43
CA THR A 412 -7.37 2.32 10.19
C THR A 412 -8.74 2.38 9.53
N PHE A 413 -9.40 1.23 9.41
CA PHE A 413 -10.73 1.10 8.79
C PHE A 413 -11.78 1.94 9.54
N VAL A 414 -11.85 1.80 10.87
CA VAL A 414 -12.76 2.57 11.75
C VAL A 414 -12.44 4.07 11.71
N THR A 415 -11.16 4.46 11.76
CA THR A 415 -10.78 5.88 11.75
C THR A 415 -11.25 6.57 10.46
N GLN A 416 -11.07 5.92 9.31
CA GLN A 416 -11.50 6.45 8.01
C GLN A 416 -13.03 6.43 7.88
N TYR A 417 -13.74 5.41 8.39
CA TYR A 417 -15.20 5.40 8.42
C TYR A 417 -15.78 6.56 9.25
N ILE A 418 -15.24 6.80 10.46
CA ILE A 418 -15.64 7.94 11.30
C ILE A 418 -15.37 9.27 10.56
N GLY A 419 -14.21 9.37 9.90
CA GLY A 419 -13.87 10.51 9.04
C GLY A 419 -14.91 10.73 7.95
N MET A 420 -15.27 9.67 7.22
CA MET A 420 -16.25 9.71 6.14
C MET A 420 -17.63 10.14 6.65
N VAL A 421 -18.11 9.57 7.77
CA VAL A 421 -19.38 9.96 8.42
C VAL A 421 -19.39 11.43 8.82
N ILE A 422 -18.31 11.95 9.40
CA ILE A 422 -18.16 13.39 9.71
C ILE A 422 -18.25 14.24 8.44
N GLY A 423 -17.57 13.82 7.36
CA GLY A 423 -17.63 14.47 6.05
C GLY A 423 -19.03 14.49 5.48
N GLY A 424 -19.77 13.38 5.54
CA GLY A 424 -21.16 13.30 5.08
C GLY A 424 -22.07 14.28 5.82
N PHE A 425 -21.92 14.43 7.13
CA PHE A 425 -22.66 15.45 7.89
C PHE A 425 -22.23 16.89 7.53
N ALA A 426 -20.95 17.14 7.24
CA ALA A 426 -20.47 18.45 6.78
C ALA A 426 -21.02 18.80 5.38
N ILE A 427 -21.06 17.83 4.46
CA ILE A 427 -21.65 17.96 3.13
C ILE A 427 -23.15 18.28 3.25
N LEU A 428 -23.90 17.55 4.08
CA LEU A 428 -25.31 17.84 4.36
C LEU A 428 -25.50 19.27 4.92
N GLY A 429 -24.65 19.70 5.85
CA GLY A 429 -24.69 21.06 6.41
C GLY A 429 -24.50 22.14 5.34
N ILE A 430 -23.46 22.01 4.50
CA ILE A 430 -23.18 22.94 3.38
C ILE A 430 -24.33 22.95 2.37
N TYR A 431 -24.82 21.77 1.99
CA TYR A 431 -25.84 21.60 0.97
C TYR A 431 -27.21 22.15 1.41
N TYR A 432 -27.70 21.77 2.59
CA TYR A 432 -29.01 22.20 3.05
C TYR A 432 -29.06 23.68 3.49
N THR A 433 -27.91 24.29 3.80
CA THR A 433 -27.78 25.75 4.00
C THR A 433 -27.59 26.54 2.69
N ASN A 434 -27.42 25.86 1.54
CA ASN A 434 -27.04 26.47 0.26
C ASN A 434 -25.77 27.33 0.33
N THR A 435 -24.79 26.90 1.14
CA THR A 435 -23.53 27.62 1.29
C THR A 435 -22.80 27.67 -0.06
N ARG A 436 -22.51 28.88 -0.56
CA ARG A 436 -21.88 29.15 -1.86
C ARG A 436 -22.59 28.46 -3.05
N TRP A 437 -23.92 28.56 -3.09
CA TRP A 437 -24.80 28.09 -4.19
C TRP A 437 -24.83 26.58 -4.43
N THR A 438 -24.29 25.77 -3.50
CA THR A 438 -24.20 24.31 -3.64
C THR A 438 -25.53 23.58 -3.79
N ALA A 439 -26.68 24.16 -3.40
CA ALA A 439 -27.99 23.52 -3.55
C ALA A 439 -28.53 23.54 -5.00
N TYR A 440 -27.93 24.34 -5.89
CA TYR A 440 -28.22 24.34 -7.33
C TYR A 440 -27.44 23.24 -8.10
N LEU A 441 -26.66 22.43 -7.39
CA LEU A 441 -25.76 21.41 -7.96
C LEU A 441 -26.07 20.02 -7.37
N PRO A 442 -25.53 18.93 -7.95
CA PRO A 442 -25.51 17.63 -7.28
C PRO A 442 -24.80 17.69 -5.94
N ILE A 443 -25.31 16.99 -4.93
CA ILE A 443 -24.72 17.01 -3.58
C ILE A 443 -23.30 16.45 -3.55
N ASN A 444 -23.02 15.39 -4.32
CA ASN A 444 -21.81 14.57 -4.22
C ASN A 444 -21.23 14.23 -5.61
N SER A 445 -20.59 15.19 -6.27
CA SER A 445 -20.00 14.99 -7.61
C SER A 445 -18.64 15.67 -7.73
N SER A 446 -17.64 14.97 -8.29
CA SER A 446 -16.33 15.50 -8.63
C SER A 446 -16.34 16.49 -9.81
N GLY A 447 -17.48 16.63 -10.49
CA GLY A 447 -17.65 17.53 -11.63
C GLY A 447 -17.49 19.02 -11.29
N ILE A 448 -17.30 19.80 -12.35
CA ILE A 448 -17.31 21.27 -12.33
C ILE A 448 -18.53 21.74 -13.12
N PHE A 449 -19.21 22.77 -12.61
CA PHE A 449 -20.49 23.25 -13.12
C PHE A 449 -20.43 24.74 -13.46
N ASP A 450 -21.31 25.19 -14.35
CA ASP A 450 -21.53 26.61 -14.66
C ASP A 450 -22.66 27.23 -13.81
N ASN A 451 -22.86 28.54 -13.97
CA ASN A 451 -23.85 29.36 -13.27
C ASN A 451 -25.33 29.03 -13.60
N THR A 452 -25.57 28.09 -14.51
CA THR A 452 -26.89 27.50 -14.82
C THR A 452 -27.07 26.11 -14.21
N GLY A 453 -26.04 25.55 -13.57
CA GLY A 453 -26.03 24.20 -12.99
C GLY A 453 -25.69 23.09 -13.99
N ALA A 454 -25.42 23.44 -15.25
CA ALA A 454 -24.95 22.50 -16.26
C ALA A 454 -23.46 22.17 -16.07
N SER A 455 -23.01 21.03 -16.63
CA SER A 455 -21.59 20.66 -16.67
C SER A 455 -20.77 21.72 -17.41
N TYR A 456 -19.68 22.20 -16.79
CA TYR A 456 -18.92 23.35 -17.28
C TYR A 456 -18.28 23.09 -18.65
N ASN A 457 -18.73 23.81 -19.68
CA ASN A 457 -18.25 23.60 -21.05
C ASN A 457 -16.93 24.35 -21.30
N ILE A 458 -15.83 23.61 -21.11
CA ILE A 458 -14.45 24.06 -21.28
C ILE A 458 -14.17 24.66 -22.66
N THR A 459 -14.71 24.10 -23.75
CA THR A 459 -14.37 24.57 -25.11
C THR A 459 -14.94 25.95 -25.44
N ARG A 460 -15.80 26.50 -24.58
CA ARG A 460 -16.26 27.89 -24.66
C ARG A 460 -15.23 28.90 -24.15
N VAL A 461 -14.31 28.49 -23.28
CA VAL A 461 -13.34 29.39 -22.61
C VAL A 461 -11.90 29.13 -22.96
N MET A 462 -11.61 28.02 -23.65
CA MET A 462 -10.28 27.69 -24.15
C MET A 462 -10.14 28.07 -25.63
N ASP A 463 -9.00 28.62 -26.00
CA ASP A 463 -8.67 29.08 -27.35
C ASP A 463 -7.17 28.83 -27.61
N GLY A 464 -6.83 28.04 -28.62
CA GLY A 464 -5.45 27.60 -28.88
C GLY A 464 -4.75 26.93 -27.69
N GLY A 465 -5.48 26.25 -26.81
CA GLY A 465 -4.94 25.66 -25.57
C GLY A 465 -4.75 26.65 -24.40
N THR A 466 -5.01 27.94 -24.60
CA THR A 466 -4.93 29.00 -23.58
C THR A 466 -6.32 29.46 -23.12
N LEU A 467 -6.43 30.19 -22.00
CA LEU A 467 -7.71 30.74 -21.53
C LEU A 467 -8.07 32.03 -22.28
N ASN A 468 -9.20 32.03 -23.00
CA ASN A 468 -9.76 33.24 -23.58
C ASN A 468 -10.54 34.03 -22.52
N GLU A 469 -9.87 34.99 -21.89
CA GLU A 469 -10.39 35.87 -20.84
C GLU A 469 -11.75 36.51 -21.18
N THR A 470 -11.93 36.93 -22.44
CA THR A 470 -13.16 37.60 -22.88
C THR A 470 -14.34 36.62 -22.94
N ASN A 471 -14.10 35.37 -23.30
CA ASN A 471 -15.14 34.35 -23.32
C ASN A 471 -15.41 33.78 -21.91
N PHE A 472 -14.37 33.62 -21.09
CA PHE A 472 -14.50 33.24 -19.67
C PHE A 472 -15.37 34.23 -18.88
N ALA A 473 -15.14 35.54 -19.04
CA ALA A 473 -15.94 36.59 -18.40
C ALA A 473 -17.38 36.71 -18.94
N LYS A 474 -17.66 36.19 -20.14
CA LYS A 474 -19.01 36.16 -20.74
C LYS A 474 -19.80 34.88 -20.44
N TYR A 475 -19.12 33.77 -20.20
CA TYR A 475 -19.76 32.48 -19.95
C TYR A 475 -20.09 32.31 -18.46
N SER A 476 -19.12 31.92 -17.64
CA SER A 476 -19.37 31.53 -16.25
C SER A 476 -18.07 31.35 -15.44
N PRO A 477 -18.08 31.62 -14.13
CA PRO A 477 -17.08 31.05 -13.22
C PRO A 477 -17.34 29.54 -13.03
N ALA A 478 -16.32 28.82 -12.58
CA ALA A 478 -16.40 27.40 -12.26
C ALA A 478 -16.94 27.18 -10.83
N PHE A 479 -17.98 26.35 -10.70
CA PHE A 479 -18.58 25.97 -9.41
C PHE A 479 -18.38 24.49 -9.08
N TYR A 480 -18.39 24.20 -7.78
CA TYR A 480 -18.21 22.86 -7.21
C TYR A 480 -19.41 22.41 -6.36
N SER A 481 -19.67 21.10 -6.36
CA SER A 481 -20.62 20.46 -5.45
C SER A 481 -20.24 20.61 -3.97
N ALA A 482 -21.20 20.39 -3.06
CA ALA A 482 -20.92 20.36 -1.62
C ALA A 482 -19.86 19.29 -1.24
N GLY A 483 -19.93 18.11 -1.86
CA GLY A 483 -18.91 17.06 -1.72
C GLY A 483 -17.52 17.50 -2.16
N ASN A 484 -17.39 18.07 -3.37
CA ASN A 484 -16.10 18.46 -3.95
C ASN A 484 -15.43 19.61 -3.16
N LEU A 485 -16.23 20.55 -2.63
CA LEU A 485 -15.74 21.58 -1.71
C LEU A 485 -15.19 21.01 -0.40
N ILE A 486 -15.81 19.97 0.15
CA ILE A 486 -15.29 19.26 1.33
C ILE A 486 -14.00 18.52 0.97
N VAL A 487 -13.96 17.75 -0.13
CA VAL A 487 -12.77 17.02 -0.57
C VAL A 487 -11.56 17.93 -0.75
N TYR A 488 -11.66 19.03 -1.52
CA TYR A 488 -10.54 19.96 -1.68
C TYR A 488 -10.16 20.70 -0.39
N SER A 489 -11.12 21.06 0.45
CA SER A 489 -10.81 21.65 1.78
C SER A 489 -10.05 20.64 2.66
N CYS A 490 -10.44 19.36 2.61
CA CYS A 490 -9.75 18.30 3.32
C CYS A 490 -8.37 18.02 2.73
N PHE A 491 -8.13 18.12 1.42
CA PHE A 491 -6.77 18.02 0.84
C PHE A 491 -5.87 19.14 1.40
N PHE A 492 -6.36 20.39 1.40
CA PHE A 492 -5.63 21.53 1.95
C PHE A 492 -5.31 21.37 3.45
N ALA A 493 -6.17 20.72 4.22
CA ALA A 493 -5.88 20.38 5.63
C ALA A 493 -4.96 19.15 5.77
N PHE A 494 -5.09 18.14 4.91
CA PHE A 494 -4.38 16.86 4.99
C PHE A 494 -2.87 17.02 4.90
N TYR A 495 -2.38 17.80 3.93
CA TYR A 495 -0.94 17.96 3.70
C TYR A 495 -0.17 18.54 4.93
N PRO A 496 -0.53 19.71 5.49
CA PRO A 496 0.15 20.25 6.67
C PRO A 496 -0.15 19.46 7.95
N LEU A 497 -1.33 18.82 8.07
CA LEU A 497 -1.64 17.97 9.21
C LEU A 497 -0.73 16.74 9.23
N THR A 498 -0.71 15.98 8.13
CA THR A 498 0.04 14.72 8.01
C THR A 498 1.53 14.95 8.22
N MET A 499 2.07 16.02 7.62
CA MET A 499 3.41 16.53 7.90
C MET A 499 3.68 16.72 9.39
N THR A 500 2.93 17.65 10.00
CA THR A 500 3.21 18.11 11.36
C THR A 500 2.98 17.00 12.38
N PHE A 501 1.94 16.19 12.19
CA PHE A 501 1.63 15.09 13.09
C PHE A 501 2.66 13.96 13.00
N ILE A 502 2.99 13.46 11.80
CA ILE A 502 3.92 12.32 11.67
C ILE A 502 5.35 12.72 12.07
N LEU A 503 5.80 13.92 11.71
CA LEU A 503 7.14 14.40 12.09
C LEU A 503 7.31 14.57 13.61
N LEU A 504 6.23 14.88 14.34
CA LEU A 504 6.25 15.02 15.80
C LEU A 504 5.95 13.71 16.55
N ASP A 505 5.02 12.89 16.06
CA ASP A 505 4.58 11.64 16.70
C ASP A 505 5.60 10.50 16.45
N SER A 506 6.11 10.41 15.23
CA SER A 506 7.09 9.39 14.79
C SER A 506 8.52 9.94 14.73
N TRP A 507 8.83 11.03 15.45
CA TRP A 507 10.17 11.63 15.52
C TRP A 507 11.26 10.61 15.90
N ARG A 508 10.96 9.63 16.78
CA ARG A 508 11.95 8.63 17.22
C ARG A 508 12.42 7.72 16.06
N PRO A 509 11.57 6.93 15.37
CA PRO A 509 12.02 6.14 14.22
C PRO A 509 12.57 7.01 13.07
N LEU A 510 11.93 8.13 12.74
CA LEU A 510 12.37 9.01 11.66
C LEU A 510 13.77 9.60 11.91
N SER A 511 14.07 10.06 13.12
CA SER A 511 15.40 10.59 13.46
C SER A 511 16.49 9.52 13.58
N ARG A 512 16.13 8.25 13.87
CA ARG A 512 17.06 7.10 13.73
C ARG A 512 17.46 6.88 12.28
N ALA A 513 16.48 6.75 11.39
CA ALA A 513 16.69 6.56 9.95
C ALA A 513 17.44 7.74 9.31
N TYR A 514 17.10 8.98 9.67
CA TYR A 514 17.80 10.17 9.18
C TYR A 514 19.29 10.20 9.62
N ARG A 515 19.61 9.77 10.84
CA ARG A 515 21.01 9.64 11.31
C ARG A 515 21.77 8.55 10.54
N GLN A 516 21.15 7.39 10.28
CA GLN A 516 21.75 6.33 9.46
C GLN A 516 22.06 6.82 8.03
N ILE A 517 21.10 7.49 7.39
CA ILE A 517 21.24 8.00 6.01
C ILE A 517 22.27 9.14 5.94
N SER A 518 22.23 10.11 6.85
CA SER A 518 23.21 11.21 6.86
C SER A 518 24.63 10.73 7.18
N ASN A 519 24.79 9.72 8.06
CA ASN A 519 26.08 9.06 8.26
C ASN A 519 26.57 8.36 6.99
N ALA A 520 25.72 7.55 6.34
CA ALA A 520 26.07 6.84 5.12
C ALA A 520 26.44 7.80 3.98
N ALA A 521 25.64 8.84 3.75
CA ALA A 521 25.91 9.88 2.76
C ALA A 521 27.20 10.66 3.06
N TRP A 522 27.50 10.93 4.34
CA TRP A 522 28.75 11.57 4.74
C TRP A 522 29.98 10.67 4.49
N VAL A 523 29.88 9.38 4.81
CA VAL A 523 30.91 8.38 4.50
C VAL A 523 31.11 8.27 3.00
N GLN A 524 30.03 8.14 2.22
CA GLN A 524 30.08 8.04 0.76
C GLN A 524 30.65 9.31 0.11
N MET A 525 30.28 10.51 0.55
CA MET A 525 30.90 11.76 0.07
C MET A 525 32.39 11.87 0.44
N LYS A 526 32.79 11.44 1.64
CA LYS A 526 34.19 11.42 2.08
C LYS A 526 35.02 10.40 1.28
N GLY A 527 34.46 9.22 1.03
CA GLY A 527 35.02 8.17 0.17
C GLY A 527 35.16 8.66 -1.27
N MET A 528 34.12 9.29 -1.82
CA MET A 528 34.14 9.89 -3.16
C MET A 528 35.17 11.02 -3.27
N TYR A 529 35.22 11.97 -2.33
CA TYR A 529 36.20 13.06 -2.36
C TYR A 529 37.65 12.54 -2.27
N SER A 530 37.93 11.64 -1.33
CA SER A 530 39.27 11.09 -1.13
C SER A 530 39.72 10.19 -2.28
N SER A 531 38.81 9.40 -2.85
CA SER A 531 39.07 8.54 -4.01
C SER A 531 39.19 9.34 -5.30
N THR A 532 38.33 10.32 -5.58
CA THR A 532 38.47 11.22 -6.74
C THR A 532 39.76 12.03 -6.67
N LYS A 533 40.13 12.55 -5.49
CA LYS A 533 41.43 13.21 -5.26
C LYS A 533 42.62 12.26 -5.47
N SER A 534 42.43 10.95 -5.36
CA SER A 534 43.48 9.95 -5.57
C SER A 534 43.53 9.49 -7.04
N ALA A 535 42.38 9.23 -7.65
CA ALA A 535 42.22 8.97 -9.08
C ALA A 535 42.81 10.12 -9.93
N ALA A 536 42.50 11.38 -9.61
CA ALA A 536 43.08 12.54 -10.28
C ALA A 536 44.61 12.62 -10.13
N ARG A 537 45.17 12.19 -8.99
CA ARG A 537 46.63 12.11 -8.78
C ARG A 537 47.27 10.93 -9.51
N CYS A 538 46.58 9.81 -9.68
CA CYS A 538 47.02 8.70 -10.54
C CYS A 538 46.97 9.09 -12.01
N LEU A 539 45.89 9.74 -12.47
CA LEU A 539 45.73 10.25 -13.83
C LEU A 539 46.84 11.26 -14.18
N ALA A 540 47.11 12.22 -13.29
CA ALA A 540 48.21 13.18 -13.43
C ALA A 540 49.63 12.54 -13.36
N ARG A 541 49.72 11.25 -13.04
CA ARG A 541 50.96 10.43 -13.05
C ARG A 541 50.98 9.38 -14.17
N GLY A 542 49.96 9.35 -15.04
CA GLY A 542 49.81 8.35 -16.11
C GLY A 542 49.35 6.96 -15.64
N ASP A 543 49.08 6.76 -14.35
CA ASP A 543 48.63 5.47 -13.80
C ASP A 543 47.12 5.28 -14.00
N LEU A 544 46.76 4.82 -15.19
CA LEU A 544 45.38 4.45 -15.55
C LEU A 544 44.83 3.30 -14.68
N LYS A 545 45.69 2.40 -14.16
CA LYS A 545 45.25 1.21 -13.43
C LYS A 545 44.91 1.52 -11.97
N GLY A 546 45.75 2.31 -11.29
CA GLY A 546 45.44 2.87 -9.97
C GLY A 546 44.29 3.88 -10.03
N CYS A 547 44.19 4.68 -11.11
CA CYS A 547 43.03 5.54 -11.36
C CYS A 547 41.73 4.72 -11.41
N GLY A 548 41.68 3.67 -12.24
CA GLY A 548 40.54 2.75 -12.32
C GLY A 548 40.21 2.07 -10.99
N HIS A 549 41.21 1.66 -10.20
CA HIS A 549 40.97 1.07 -8.87
C HIS A 549 40.39 2.08 -7.87
N HIS A 550 40.86 3.33 -7.86
CA HIS A 550 40.28 4.38 -7.02
C HIS A 550 38.85 4.73 -7.43
N LEU A 551 38.56 4.81 -8.73
CA LEU A 551 37.18 4.99 -9.23
C LEU A 551 36.27 3.81 -8.85
N ALA A 552 36.76 2.57 -8.93
CA ALA A 552 36.01 1.39 -8.51
C ALA A 552 35.70 1.37 -7.00
N ASN A 553 36.55 1.98 -6.16
CA ASN A 553 36.30 2.11 -4.72
C ASN A 553 35.30 3.23 -4.37
N ILE A 554 34.99 4.17 -5.28
CA ILE A 554 33.85 5.10 -5.10
C ILE A 554 32.51 4.34 -5.13
N MET A 555 32.46 3.23 -5.88
CA MET A 555 31.25 2.41 -6.08
C MET A 555 31.10 1.29 -5.04
N LYS A 556 31.82 1.35 -3.92
CA LYS A 556 31.68 0.45 -2.78
C LYS A 556 31.12 1.22 -1.59
N ASP A 557 29.96 0.79 -1.11
CA ASP A 557 29.41 1.32 0.14
C ASP A 557 30.11 0.65 1.34
N GLU A 558 30.59 1.44 2.30
CA GLU A 558 31.31 0.97 3.50
C GLU A 558 30.35 0.62 4.66
N THR A 559 29.04 0.81 4.50
CA THR A 559 27.99 0.59 5.52
C THR A 559 26.89 -0.31 4.97
N SER A 560 26.34 -1.21 5.78
CA SER A 560 25.15 -2.00 5.44
C SER A 560 23.90 -1.12 5.50
N VAL A 561 22.93 -1.40 4.64
CA VAL A 561 21.59 -0.81 4.70
C VAL A 561 20.81 -1.37 5.92
N TYR A 562 21.21 -2.53 6.44
CA TYR A 562 20.67 -3.15 7.66
C TYR A 562 21.32 -2.65 8.97
N ASP A 563 22.30 -1.74 8.92
CA ASP A 563 23.01 -1.26 10.11
C ASP A 563 22.09 -0.49 11.06
N GLY A 564 21.92 -1.01 12.28
CA GLY A 564 21.02 -0.46 13.30
C GLY A 564 19.59 -1.01 13.28
N PHE A 565 19.31 -2.04 12.47
CA PHE A 565 18.08 -2.84 12.56
C PHE A 565 18.42 -4.25 13.07
N ASP A 566 17.96 -4.60 14.27
CA ASP A 566 18.16 -5.93 14.87
C ASP A 566 16.82 -6.66 15.08
N ASN A 567 16.22 -7.03 13.94
CA ASN A 567 14.99 -7.82 13.88
C ASN A 567 15.21 -9.09 13.02
N PRO A 568 14.43 -10.17 13.23
CA PRO A 568 14.74 -11.48 12.66
C PRO A 568 14.70 -11.49 11.13
N LEU A 569 13.80 -10.73 10.51
CA LEU A 569 13.74 -10.56 9.06
C LEU A 569 15.02 -9.91 8.51
N THR A 570 15.48 -8.80 9.09
CA THR A 570 16.75 -8.18 8.68
C THR A 570 17.97 -9.06 8.97
N ASN A 571 17.96 -9.81 10.08
CA ASN A 571 19.04 -10.73 10.45
C ASN A 571 19.15 -11.91 9.47
N MET A 572 18.03 -12.45 8.98
CA MET A 572 18.02 -13.41 7.85
C MET A 572 18.56 -12.78 6.56
N MET A 573 18.11 -11.57 6.22
CA MET A 573 18.49 -10.94 4.94
C MET A 573 19.97 -10.59 4.81
N ARG A 574 20.73 -10.44 5.91
CA ARG A 574 22.19 -10.25 5.90
C ARG A 574 22.96 -11.39 5.22
N LYS A 575 22.35 -12.57 5.00
CA LYS A 575 22.93 -13.65 4.19
C LYS A 575 23.05 -13.28 2.70
N TYR A 576 22.22 -12.37 2.19
CA TYR A 576 22.16 -12.01 0.77
C TYR A 576 22.96 -10.75 0.44
N PRO A 577 23.56 -10.67 -0.77
CA PRO A 577 24.32 -9.48 -1.18
C PRO A 577 23.40 -8.28 -1.45
N GLU A 578 23.60 -7.20 -0.69
CA GLU A 578 22.80 -5.98 -0.71
C GLU A 578 22.89 -5.19 -2.04
N VAL A 579 21.85 -4.40 -2.35
CA VAL A 579 21.85 -3.44 -3.47
C VAL A 579 22.44 -2.11 -2.99
N PRO A 580 23.58 -1.65 -3.56
CA PRO A 580 24.22 -0.38 -3.21
C PRO A 580 23.28 0.82 -3.36
N ASP A 581 23.42 1.83 -2.50
CA ASP A 581 22.57 3.02 -2.55
C ASP A 581 22.85 3.85 -3.83
N TRP A 582 24.07 3.79 -4.38
CA TRP A 582 24.43 4.49 -5.62
C TRP A 582 23.71 3.94 -6.87
N TRP A 583 23.23 2.68 -6.86
CA TRP A 583 22.45 2.11 -7.96
C TRP A 583 21.16 2.92 -8.17
N PHE A 584 20.42 3.16 -7.08
CA PHE A 584 19.22 3.98 -7.09
C PHE A 584 19.51 5.45 -7.41
N ALA A 585 20.58 6.03 -6.84
CA ALA A 585 20.98 7.41 -7.12
C ALA A 585 21.30 7.63 -8.62
N SER A 586 21.90 6.64 -9.29
CA SER A 586 22.16 6.69 -10.73
C SER A 586 20.88 6.75 -11.56
N ILE A 587 19.82 6.04 -11.13
CA ILE A 587 18.51 6.09 -11.78
C ILE A 587 17.87 7.47 -11.61
N VAL A 588 17.90 8.06 -10.40
CA VAL A 588 17.40 9.43 -10.17
C VAL A 588 18.12 10.42 -11.12
N LEU A 589 19.44 10.32 -11.24
CA LEU A 589 20.23 11.19 -12.11
C LEU A 589 19.87 11.03 -13.60
N VAL A 590 19.75 9.79 -14.11
CA VAL A 590 19.35 9.53 -15.51
C VAL A 590 17.93 10.05 -15.78
N SER A 591 16.98 9.76 -14.90
CA SER A 591 15.59 10.24 -15.03
C SER A 591 15.50 11.77 -14.98
N PHE A 592 16.31 12.41 -14.13
CA PHE A 592 16.42 13.87 -14.05
C PHE A 592 17.01 14.50 -15.32
N VAL A 593 18.03 13.87 -15.92
CA VAL A 593 18.56 14.29 -17.23
C VAL A 593 17.51 14.15 -18.33
N PHE A 594 16.74 13.06 -18.36
CA PHE A 594 15.60 12.92 -19.28
C PHE A 594 14.54 14.01 -19.08
N ALA A 595 14.23 14.37 -17.82
CA ALA A 595 13.28 15.45 -17.53
C ALA A 595 13.79 16.82 -18.02
N ILE A 596 15.08 17.13 -17.86
CA ILE A 596 15.68 18.34 -18.45
C ILE A 596 15.59 18.30 -19.98
N ILE A 597 15.94 17.18 -20.62
CA ILE A 597 15.87 17.02 -22.08
C ILE A 597 14.45 17.30 -22.59
N ILE A 598 13.42 16.80 -21.91
CA ILE A 598 12.02 17.09 -22.28
C ILE A 598 11.74 18.60 -22.25
N LEU A 599 12.18 19.29 -21.20
CA LEU A 599 11.99 20.73 -21.00
C LEU A 599 12.88 21.63 -21.88
N THR A 600 13.82 21.06 -22.66
CA THR A 600 14.72 21.82 -23.54
C THR A 600 14.69 21.42 -25.01
N VAL A 601 13.92 20.38 -25.38
CA VAL A 601 13.81 19.91 -26.78
C VAL A 601 12.42 20.17 -27.37
N TRP A 602 11.37 20.20 -26.55
CA TRP A 602 10.01 20.55 -26.97
C TRP A 602 9.65 21.90 -26.36
N GLU A 603 9.96 22.99 -27.09
CA GLU A 603 9.72 24.36 -26.63
C GLU A 603 8.21 24.67 -26.52
N GLU A 604 7.37 23.96 -27.28
CA GLU A 604 5.90 24.01 -27.26
C GLU A 604 5.29 23.63 -25.89
N GLN A 605 6.05 22.90 -25.07
CA GLN A 605 5.68 22.55 -23.70
C GLN A 605 5.71 23.78 -22.76
N ASP A 606 6.39 24.88 -23.13
CA ASP A 606 6.40 26.20 -22.44
C ASP A 606 6.61 26.15 -20.91
N THR A 607 7.40 25.16 -20.46
CA THR A 607 7.57 24.79 -19.05
C THR A 607 8.98 25.10 -18.55
N PRO A 608 9.18 26.05 -17.64
CA PRO A 608 10.51 26.44 -17.17
C PRO A 608 11.26 25.31 -16.43
N VAL A 609 12.56 25.18 -16.70
CA VAL A 609 13.44 24.15 -16.10
C VAL A 609 13.51 24.20 -14.56
N TRP A 610 13.19 25.31 -13.89
CA TRP A 610 13.14 25.33 -12.43
C TRP A 610 12.06 24.38 -11.84
N THR A 611 11.03 24.06 -12.63
CA THR A 611 9.91 23.23 -12.18
C THR A 611 10.30 21.80 -11.80
N ILE A 612 11.27 21.18 -12.50
CA ILE A 612 11.73 19.82 -12.17
C ILE A 612 12.49 19.81 -10.83
N PHE A 613 13.28 20.85 -10.53
CA PHE A 613 13.92 20.99 -9.21
C PHE A 613 12.87 21.18 -8.10
N PHE A 614 11.83 21.98 -8.36
CA PHE A 614 10.73 22.19 -7.41
C PHE A 614 9.99 20.89 -7.10
N VAL A 615 9.57 20.11 -8.10
CA VAL A 615 8.76 18.90 -7.88
C VAL A 615 9.58 17.75 -7.28
N ILE A 616 10.88 17.68 -7.57
CA ILE A 616 11.82 16.78 -6.89
C ILE A 616 11.98 17.18 -5.43
N GLY A 617 12.17 18.47 -5.13
CA GLY A 617 12.24 18.97 -3.76
C GLY A 617 10.95 18.75 -2.96
N LEU A 618 9.79 18.92 -3.60
CA LEU A 618 8.48 18.64 -3.03
C LEU A 618 8.35 17.15 -2.67
N ASN A 619 8.75 16.24 -3.58
CA ASN A 619 8.76 14.80 -3.29
C ASN A 619 9.74 14.45 -2.17
N VAL A 620 11.00 14.92 -2.18
CA VAL A 620 11.98 14.67 -1.09
C VAL A 620 11.39 14.99 0.29
N VAL A 621 10.62 16.07 0.39
CA VAL A 621 10.00 16.51 1.65
C VAL A 621 8.76 15.67 2.00
N PHE A 622 7.83 15.47 1.07
CA PHE A 622 6.52 14.87 1.35
C PHE A 622 6.48 13.34 1.35
N LEU A 623 7.35 12.69 0.58
CA LEU A 623 7.29 11.26 0.34
C LEU A 623 7.65 10.45 1.60
N ILE A 624 8.57 10.94 2.47
CA ILE A 624 8.94 10.25 3.72
C ILE A 624 7.74 10.07 4.68
N PRO A 625 7.00 11.12 5.10
CA PRO A 625 5.80 10.93 5.94
C PRO A 625 4.67 10.14 5.25
N MET A 626 4.54 10.26 3.93
CA MET A 626 3.42 9.67 3.18
C MET A 626 3.62 8.16 2.91
N SER A 627 4.82 7.71 2.54
CA SER A 627 5.15 6.28 2.56
C SER A 627 5.04 5.70 3.97
N TYR A 628 5.46 6.44 5.00
CA TYR A 628 5.37 5.95 6.38
C TYR A 628 3.91 5.74 6.83
N LEU A 629 3.01 6.67 6.47
CA LEU A 629 1.58 6.51 6.71
C LEU A 629 1.02 5.25 6.02
N GLN A 630 1.39 5.02 4.76
CA GLN A 630 0.99 3.82 4.03
C GLN A 630 1.55 2.55 4.67
N ALA A 631 2.81 2.57 5.07
CA ALA A 631 3.53 1.44 5.64
C ALA A 631 2.96 0.98 6.98
N ILE A 632 2.37 1.88 7.79
CA ILE A 632 1.69 1.52 9.05
C ILE A 632 0.20 1.23 8.90
N SER A 633 -0.51 1.88 7.97
CA SER A 633 -1.98 1.85 7.90
C SER A 633 -2.56 1.08 6.70
N GLY A 634 -1.80 0.99 5.61
CA GLY A 634 -2.24 0.50 4.30
C GLY A 634 -2.73 1.60 3.35
N ASN A 635 -2.90 2.84 3.80
CA ASN A 635 -3.42 3.92 2.96
C ASN A 635 -2.61 5.22 3.02
N THR A 636 -2.64 5.98 1.92
CA THR A 636 -1.98 7.29 1.76
C THR A 636 -2.63 8.06 0.60
N GLU A 637 -2.14 9.26 0.30
CA GLU A 637 -2.72 10.15 -0.73
C GLU A 637 -1.70 10.56 -1.79
N GLY A 638 -2.20 11.12 -2.89
CA GLY A 638 -1.36 11.71 -3.94
C GLY A 638 -0.86 13.12 -3.62
N LEU A 639 0.25 13.52 -4.24
CA LEU A 639 0.75 14.92 -4.24
C LEU A 639 0.16 15.77 -5.37
N ASN A 640 -0.79 15.26 -6.15
CA ASN A 640 -1.35 15.95 -7.31
C ASN A 640 -1.99 17.28 -6.93
N VAL A 641 -2.94 17.32 -5.98
CA VAL A 641 -3.66 18.57 -5.60
C VAL A 641 -2.70 19.63 -5.05
N LEU A 642 -1.69 19.25 -4.26
CA LEU A 642 -0.68 20.19 -3.76
C LEU A 642 0.21 20.73 -4.88
N THR A 643 0.61 19.87 -5.81
CA THR A 643 1.45 20.26 -6.97
C THR A 643 0.66 21.19 -7.90
N GLU A 644 -0.59 20.85 -8.20
CA GLU A 644 -1.52 21.64 -9.01
C GLU A 644 -1.77 23.02 -8.41
N LEU A 645 -2.02 23.10 -7.09
CA LEU A 645 -2.18 24.37 -6.37
C LEU A 645 -0.94 25.27 -6.50
N ILE A 646 0.25 24.76 -6.20
CA ILE A 646 1.46 25.59 -6.18
C ILE A 646 1.87 26.02 -7.59
N VAL A 647 1.84 25.09 -8.55
CA VAL A 647 2.21 25.39 -9.95
C VAL A 647 1.18 26.32 -10.60
N GLY A 648 -0.12 26.16 -10.33
CA GLY A 648 -1.16 27.07 -10.82
C GLY A 648 -1.04 28.51 -10.29
N TYR A 649 -0.46 28.72 -9.10
CA TYR A 649 -0.11 30.06 -8.62
C TYR A 649 1.21 30.60 -9.22
N ALA A 650 2.16 29.73 -9.54
CA ALA A 650 3.48 30.12 -10.05
C ALA A 650 3.52 30.33 -11.59
N LEU A 651 2.71 29.58 -12.34
CA LEU A 651 2.61 29.57 -13.80
C LEU A 651 1.13 29.65 -14.24
N PRO A 652 0.38 30.70 -13.85
CA PRO A 652 -1.02 30.85 -14.22
C PRO A 652 -1.19 30.96 -15.75
N GLY A 653 -2.23 30.34 -16.29
CA GLY A 653 -2.53 30.32 -17.72
C GLY A 653 -1.82 29.22 -18.52
N LYS A 654 -0.94 28.41 -17.90
CA LYS A 654 -0.14 27.38 -18.59
C LYS A 654 -0.59 25.95 -18.22
N PRO A 655 -1.63 25.39 -18.88
CA PRO A 655 -2.10 24.05 -18.58
C PRO A 655 -1.05 22.96 -18.87
N ASN A 656 -0.30 23.04 -19.97
CA ASN A 656 0.74 22.05 -20.30
C ASN A 656 1.81 21.96 -19.21
N ALA A 657 2.26 23.11 -18.69
CA ALA A 657 3.20 23.16 -17.57
C ALA A 657 2.62 22.58 -16.29
N LEU A 658 1.35 22.86 -15.98
CA LEU A 658 0.65 22.23 -14.86
C LEU A 658 0.61 20.71 -15.01
N MET A 659 0.24 20.19 -16.19
CA MET A 659 0.12 18.75 -16.45
C MET A 659 1.47 18.03 -16.35
N PHE A 660 2.53 18.56 -16.95
CA PHE A 660 3.89 18.01 -16.83
C PHE A 660 4.31 17.91 -15.35
N VAL A 661 4.19 19.01 -14.59
CA VAL A 661 4.66 19.02 -13.19
C VAL A 661 3.76 18.17 -12.30
N LYS A 662 2.43 18.14 -12.55
CA LYS A 662 1.46 17.22 -11.92
C LYS A 662 1.83 15.76 -12.15
N ALA A 663 2.25 15.41 -13.37
CA ALA A 663 2.65 14.04 -13.72
C ALA A 663 3.88 13.58 -12.92
N PHE A 664 4.93 14.41 -12.83
CA PHE A 664 6.06 14.11 -11.94
C PHE A 664 5.64 14.11 -10.46
N GLY A 665 4.84 15.09 -10.02
CA GLY A 665 4.41 15.25 -8.64
C GLY A 665 3.69 14.03 -8.08
N TYR A 666 2.74 13.46 -8.83
CA TYR A 666 2.02 12.26 -8.43
C TYR A 666 2.80 10.96 -8.69
N ASN A 667 3.38 10.81 -9.89
CA ASN A 667 3.90 9.52 -10.32
C ASN A 667 5.19 9.12 -9.58
N ILE A 668 6.04 10.07 -9.18
CA ILE A 668 7.23 9.77 -8.35
C ILE A 668 6.79 9.10 -7.04
N ASN A 669 5.82 9.70 -6.32
CA ASN A 669 5.32 9.16 -5.05
C ASN A 669 4.66 7.78 -5.25
N GLY A 670 3.66 7.68 -6.13
CA GLY A 670 2.89 6.44 -6.33
C GLY A 670 3.75 5.26 -6.81
N GLN A 671 4.74 5.52 -7.67
CA GLN A 671 5.71 4.50 -8.06
C GLN A 671 6.65 4.15 -6.90
N ALA A 672 7.25 5.13 -6.21
CA ALA A 672 8.13 4.87 -5.07
C ALA A 672 7.45 4.03 -3.97
N ASP A 673 6.21 4.36 -3.62
CA ASP A 673 5.36 3.58 -2.70
C ASP A 673 5.16 2.13 -3.18
N THR A 674 4.89 1.94 -4.48
CA THR A 674 4.78 0.60 -5.09
C THR A 674 6.09 -0.19 -4.95
N PHE A 675 7.22 0.40 -5.35
CA PHE A 675 8.56 -0.20 -5.21
C PHE A 675 8.93 -0.52 -3.74
N LEU A 676 8.47 0.27 -2.77
CA LEU A 676 8.71 0.05 -1.34
C LEU A 676 7.84 -1.08 -0.78
N SER A 677 6.58 -1.16 -1.20
CA SER A 677 5.68 -2.27 -0.86
C SER A 677 6.23 -3.61 -1.38
N ASP A 678 6.70 -3.64 -2.63
CA ASP A 678 7.36 -4.81 -3.22
C ASP A 678 8.65 -5.18 -2.47
N GLN A 679 9.46 -4.20 -2.05
CA GLN A 679 10.65 -4.48 -1.26
C GLN A 679 10.34 -5.05 0.13
N ARG A 680 9.24 -4.63 0.77
CA ARG A 680 8.74 -5.26 2.00
C ARG A 680 8.21 -6.67 1.73
N MET A 681 7.56 -6.89 0.57
CA MET A 681 7.12 -8.21 0.14
C MET A 681 8.29 -9.16 -0.10
N GLY A 682 9.37 -8.67 -0.71
CA GLY A 682 10.65 -9.38 -0.85
C GLY A 682 11.33 -9.67 0.49
N LEU A 683 11.22 -8.79 1.49
CA LEU A 683 11.69 -9.04 2.86
C LEU A 683 10.90 -10.17 3.54
N TYR A 684 9.57 -10.19 3.39
CA TYR A 684 8.71 -11.24 3.97
C TYR A 684 8.95 -12.62 3.33
N ALA A 685 9.19 -12.68 2.01
CA ALA A 685 9.47 -13.91 1.28
C ALA A 685 10.97 -14.25 1.13
N LYS A 686 11.87 -13.48 1.76
CA LYS A 686 13.34 -13.59 1.72
C LYS A 686 13.93 -13.74 0.32
N ILE A 687 13.66 -12.73 -0.50
CA ILE A 687 14.09 -12.65 -1.90
C ILE A 687 15.40 -11.87 -2.01
N PRO A 688 16.45 -12.42 -2.67
CA PRO A 688 17.73 -11.76 -2.83
C PRO A 688 17.58 -10.33 -3.39
N PRO A 689 18.03 -9.28 -2.68
CA PRO A 689 17.72 -7.90 -3.06
C PRO A 689 18.18 -7.52 -4.48
N ARG A 690 19.33 -8.05 -4.92
CA ARG A 690 19.86 -7.83 -6.29
C ARG A 690 19.01 -8.48 -7.38
N ALA A 691 18.39 -9.62 -7.12
CA ALA A 691 17.50 -10.29 -8.07
C ALA A 691 16.24 -9.46 -8.31
N MET A 692 15.60 -9.06 -7.21
CA MET A 692 14.42 -8.18 -7.21
C MET A 692 14.72 -6.86 -7.93
N TYR A 693 15.82 -6.17 -7.61
CA TYR A 693 16.20 -4.93 -8.29
C TYR A 693 16.41 -5.11 -9.81
N ARG A 694 17.13 -6.16 -10.23
CA ARG A 694 17.36 -6.44 -11.66
C ARG A 694 16.04 -6.68 -12.39
N GLY A 695 15.18 -7.51 -11.80
CA GLY A 695 13.84 -7.79 -12.33
C GLY A 695 12.99 -6.53 -12.45
N GLN A 696 12.89 -5.75 -11.37
CA GLN A 696 12.06 -4.54 -11.33
C GLN A 696 12.55 -3.44 -12.29
N LEU A 697 13.86 -3.18 -12.37
CA LEU A 697 14.43 -2.16 -13.27
C LEU A 697 14.19 -2.52 -14.76
N ILE A 698 14.44 -3.77 -15.15
CA ILE A 698 14.25 -4.21 -16.53
C ILE A 698 12.76 -4.21 -16.88
N SER A 699 11.89 -4.64 -15.95
CA SER A 699 10.44 -4.59 -16.15
C SER A 699 9.95 -3.17 -16.37
N ALA A 700 10.28 -2.23 -15.48
CA ALA A 700 9.86 -0.83 -15.59
C ALA A 700 10.31 -0.16 -16.90
N VAL A 701 11.49 -0.50 -17.42
CA VAL A 701 11.95 -0.01 -18.73
C VAL A 701 11.17 -0.67 -19.88
N LEU A 702 10.96 -1.99 -19.84
CA LEU A 702 10.21 -2.73 -20.86
C LEU A 702 8.75 -2.24 -20.95
N THR A 703 8.08 -2.12 -19.81
CA THR A 703 6.67 -1.75 -19.72
C THR A 703 6.40 -0.29 -20.09
N CYS A 704 7.39 0.62 -20.03
CA CYS A 704 7.28 1.96 -20.62
C CYS A 704 7.04 1.90 -22.14
N PHE A 705 7.71 0.99 -22.87
CA PHE A 705 7.47 0.80 -24.30
C PHE A 705 6.11 0.15 -24.59
N VAL A 706 5.68 -0.79 -23.73
CA VAL A 706 4.34 -1.40 -23.81
C VAL A 706 3.24 -0.36 -23.54
N ALA A 707 3.42 0.50 -22.54
CA ALA A 707 2.50 1.59 -22.21
C ALA A 707 2.38 2.59 -23.36
N PHE A 708 3.51 3.01 -23.95
CA PHE A 708 3.52 3.83 -25.16
C PHE A 708 2.76 3.17 -26.32
N GLY A 709 3.00 1.88 -26.58
CA GLY A 709 2.28 1.13 -27.61
C GLY A 709 0.78 1.01 -27.34
N ALA A 710 0.38 0.85 -26.07
CA ALA A 710 -1.01 0.81 -25.66
C ALA A 710 -1.71 2.16 -25.83
N VAL A 711 -1.09 3.27 -25.41
CA VAL A 711 -1.60 4.64 -25.67
C VAL A 711 -1.81 4.85 -27.16
N GLN A 712 -0.80 4.57 -27.99
CA GLN A 712 -0.90 4.80 -29.43
C GLN A 712 -1.90 3.88 -30.14
N PHE A 713 -2.14 2.66 -29.65
CA PHE A 713 -3.24 1.83 -30.12
C PHE A 713 -4.61 2.42 -29.72
N VAL A 714 -4.77 2.76 -28.44
CA VAL A 714 -6.01 3.29 -27.88
C VAL A 714 -6.43 4.58 -28.60
N ASP A 715 -5.52 5.55 -28.76
CA ASP A 715 -5.82 6.86 -29.31
C ASP A 715 -6.00 6.88 -30.84
N ASN A 716 -5.36 5.96 -31.59
CA ASN A 716 -5.41 5.96 -33.06
C ASN A 716 -6.32 4.87 -33.67
N ASN A 717 -6.63 3.78 -32.94
CA ASN A 717 -7.43 2.67 -33.47
C ASN A 717 -8.86 2.59 -32.92
N ILE A 718 -9.20 3.36 -31.87
CA ILE A 718 -10.56 3.40 -31.32
C ILE A 718 -11.31 4.61 -31.89
N GLU A 719 -12.14 4.37 -32.90
CA GLU A 719 -13.06 5.39 -33.43
C GLU A 719 -14.02 5.88 -32.33
N GLY A 720 -14.17 7.20 -32.22
CA GLY A 720 -14.98 7.85 -31.19
C GLY A 720 -14.41 7.79 -29.78
N ILE A 721 -13.09 7.60 -29.60
CA ILE A 721 -12.49 7.61 -28.26
C ILE A 721 -12.78 8.91 -27.50
N CYS A 722 -13.03 8.78 -26.20
CA CYS A 722 -13.41 9.85 -25.28
C CYS A 722 -14.75 10.56 -25.61
N THR A 723 -15.58 10.03 -26.51
CA THR A 723 -16.97 10.52 -26.70
C THR A 723 -17.96 9.77 -25.80
N PRO A 724 -19.09 10.39 -25.38
CA PRO A 724 -20.08 9.71 -24.53
C PRO A 724 -20.83 8.55 -25.21
N ASP A 725 -20.86 8.52 -26.53
CA ASP A 725 -21.54 7.53 -27.38
C ASP A 725 -20.63 6.35 -27.83
N GLN A 726 -19.41 6.27 -27.29
CA GLN A 726 -18.43 5.24 -27.65
C GLN A 726 -18.95 3.83 -27.31
N LYS A 727 -19.16 3.00 -28.34
CA LYS A 727 -19.89 1.72 -28.29
C LYS A 727 -19.36 0.68 -27.28
N ALA A 728 -18.06 0.71 -26.96
CA ALA A 728 -17.42 -0.19 -26.01
C ALA A 728 -17.08 0.48 -24.67
N GLN A 729 -17.65 1.68 -24.44
CA GLN A 729 -17.50 2.52 -23.25
C GLN A 729 -16.10 3.11 -23.02
N PHE A 730 -15.32 3.33 -24.09
CA PHE A 730 -14.06 4.11 -24.03
C PHE A 730 -14.32 5.62 -23.96
N THR A 731 -15.11 6.04 -22.96
CA THR A 731 -15.60 7.41 -22.76
C THR A 731 -14.60 8.31 -22.01
N CYS A 732 -13.50 7.76 -21.50
CA CYS A 732 -12.45 8.47 -20.75
C CYS A 732 -12.90 9.14 -19.43
N ALA A 733 -14.14 8.87 -18.98
CA ALA A 733 -14.84 9.59 -17.92
C ALA A 733 -14.14 9.58 -16.55
N ASN A 734 -13.45 8.49 -16.19
CA ASN A 734 -12.73 8.35 -14.93
C ASN A 734 -11.21 8.61 -15.04
N GLY A 735 -10.72 9.01 -16.22
CA GLY A 735 -9.30 9.21 -16.50
C GLY A 735 -9.01 10.58 -17.11
N SER A 736 -8.68 10.59 -18.40
CA SER A 736 -8.25 11.79 -19.13
C SER A 736 -9.28 12.93 -19.12
N GLN A 737 -10.59 12.65 -19.03
CA GLN A 737 -11.59 13.72 -18.86
C GLN A 737 -11.42 14.48 -17.54
N VAL A 738 -11.15 13.78 -16.43
CA VAL A 738 -10.88 14.38 -15.11
C VAL A 738 -9.52 15.09 -15.13
N TYR A 739 -8.54 14.52 -15.82
CA TYR A 739 -7.21 15.10 -15.97
C TYR A 739 -7.25 16.44 -16.71
N PHE A 740 -7.97 16.50 -17.84
CA PHE A 740 -8.26 17.71 -18.63
C PHE A 740 -9.08 18.75 -17.85
N ALA A 741 -10.15 18.32 -17.17
CA ALA A 741 -10.94 19.23 -16.34
C ALA A 741 -10.08 19.89 -15.25
N ALA A 742 -9.16 19.12 -14.65
CA ALA A 742 -8.21 19.65 -13.68
C ALA A 742 -7.14 20.56 -14.30
N SER A 743 -6.58 20.24 -15.48
CA SER A 743 -5.58 21.12 -16.14
C SER A 743 -6.17 22.49 -16.49
N VAL A 744 -7.44 22.55 -16.86
CA VAL A 744 -8.16 23.80 -17.13
C VAL A 744 -8.46 24.57 -15.83
N VAL A 745 -8.99 23.90 -14.82
CA VAL A 745 -9.31 24.50 -13.50
C VAL A 745 -8.07 25.07 -12.82
N TRP A 746 -7.01 24.27 -12.70
CA TRP A 746 -5.82 24.61 -11.89
C TRP A 746 -4.73 25.31 -12.71
N GLY A 747 -4.65 25.06 -14.02
CA GLY A 747 -3.63 25.64 -14.91
C GLY A 747 -4.14 26.84 -15.69
N ALA A 748 -5.22 26.69 -16.45
CA ALA A 748 -5.72 27.73 -17.35
C ALA A 748 -6.48 28.85 -16.62
N ILE A 749 -7.49 28.51 -15.81
CA ILE A 749 -8.26 29.45 -14.96
C ILE A 749 -7.43 29.88 -13.75
N GLY A 750 -6.72 28.92 -13.14
CA GLY A 750 -5.78 29.14 -12.05
C GLY A 750 -6.43 29.20 -10.66
N PRO A 751 -5.75 28.69 -9.62
CA PRO A 751 -6.27 28.65 -8.25
C PRO A 751 -6.55 30.04 -7.67
N LYS A 752 -5.93 31.11 -8.22
CA LYS A 752 -6.15 32.49 -7.77
C LYS A 752 -7.62 32.91 -7.89
N ARG A 753 -8.26 32.66 -9.03
CA ARG A 753 -9.67 33.04 -9.24
C ARG A 753 -10.58 32.20 -8.35
N ILE A 754 -10.34 30.90 -8.33
CA ILE A 754 -11.17 29.92 -7.63
C ILE A 754 -11.10 30.09 -6.11
N PHE A 755 -9.90 30.15 -5.53
CA PHE A 755 -9.69 30.15 -4.06
C PHE A 755 -9.41 31.53 -3.46
N GLU A 756 -9.39 32.62 -4.24
CA GLU A 756 -9.42 33.99 -3.69
C GLU A 756 -10.76 34.70 -3.93
N GLN A 757 -11.40 34.51 -5.08
CA GLN A 757 -12.66 35.20 -5.42
C GLN A 757 -13.89 34.35 -5.06
N ILE A 758 -14.00 33.12 -5.60
CA ILE A 758 -15.22 32.30 -5.47
C ILE A 758 -15.28 31.57 -4.12
N TYR A 759 -14.17 30.98 -3.65
CA TYR A 759 -14.11 30.14 -2.44
C TYR A 759 -12.99 30.54 -1.45
N PRO A 760 -12.90 31.82 -1.01
CA PRO A 760 -11.81 32.32 -0.15
C PRO A 760 -11.64 31.60 1.20
N ALA A 761 -12.70 30.97 1.71
CA ALA A 761 -12.68 30.25 2.98
C ALA A 761 -11.73 29.03 2.96
N MET A 762 -11.55 28.39 1.81
CA MET A 762 -10.78 27.13 1.70
C MET A 762 -9.29 27.31 2.05
N LYS A 763 -8.72 28.51 1.83
CA LYS A 763 -7.32 28.81 2.18
C LYS A 763 -7.03 28.63 3.68
N TRP A 764 -8.04 28.78 4.55
CA TRP A 764 -7.88 28.56 6.00
C TRP A 764 -7.75 27.08 6.40
N ALA A 765 -8.10 26.14 5.51
CA ALA A 765 -7.95 24.72 5.78
C ALA A 765 -6.48 24.30 5.98
N PHE A 766 -5.52 24.98 5.33
CA PHE A 766 -4.09 24.77 5.58
C PHE A 766 -3.70 25.07 7.04
N LEU A 767 -4.15 26.22 7.57
CA LEU A 767 -3.91 26.60 8.95
C LEU A 767 -4.66 25.67 9.93
N LEU A 768 -5.90 25.30 9.59
CA LEU A 768 -6.68 24.33 10.37
C LEU A 768 -5.96 22.99 10.49
N GLY A 769 -5.43 22.44 9.39
CA GLY A 769 -4.68 21.18 9.38
C GLY A 769 -3.41 21.24 10.24
N PHE A 770 -2.63 22.31 10.11
CA PHE A 770 -1.45 22.55 10.94
C PHE A 770 -1.77 22.64 12.43
N LEU A 771 -2.76 23.47 12.81
CA LEU A 771 -3.17 23.64 14.20
C LEU A 771 -3.79 22.35 14.77
N LEU A 772 -4.57 21.62 13.97
CA LEU A 772 -5.17 20.35 14.38
C LEU A 772 -4.10 19.29 14.68
N ALA A 773 -3.03 19.21 13.88
CA ALA A 773 -1.89 18.33 14.18
C ALA A 773 -1.21 18.67 15.51
N LEU A 774 -0.93 19.96 15.76
CA LEU A 774 -0.32 20.41 17.02
C LEU A 774 -1.20 20.09 18.22
N VAL A 775 -2.50 20.38 18.14
CA VAL A 775 -3.47 20.08 19.21
C VAL A 775 -3.58 18.56 19.43
N TRP A 776 -3.70 17.76 18.38
CA TRP A 776 -3.82 16.30 18.49
C TRP A 776 -2.59 15.65 19.08
N TRP A 777 -1.39 16.06 18.64
CA TRP A 777 -0.12 15.57 19.17
C TRP A 777 0.06 15.97 20.64
N ALA A 778 -0.26 17.21 20.99
CA ALA A 778 -0.18 17.69 22.37
C ALA A 778 -1.19 16.97 23.29
N VAL A 779 -2.42 16.73 22.83
CA VAL A 779 -3.43 15.95 23.57
C VAL A 779 -3.00 14.48 23.73
N LYS A 780 -2.45 13.85 22.68
CA LYS A 780 -1.96 12.46 22.74
C LYS A 780 -0.85 12.27 23.77
N HIS A 781 0.10 13.21 23.85
CA HIS A 781 1.26 13.13 24.74
C HIS A 781 1.03 13.72 26.13
N PHE A 782 0.53 14.95 26.23
CA PHE A 782 0.39 15.66 27.51
C PHE A 782 -0.95 15.41 28.21
N GLY A 783 -1.96 14.85 27.53
CA GLY A 783 -3.29 14.64 28.08
C GLY A 783 -3.35 13.83 29.39
N VAL A 784 -2.42 12.88 29.59
CA VAL A 784 -2.32 12.11 30.84
C VAL A 784 -1.84 13.00 31.99
N TYR A 785 -0.75 13.75 31.79
CA TYR A 785 -0.23 14.69 32.79
C TYR A 785 -1.26 15.77 33.15
N VAL A 786 -2.05 16.24 32.18
CA VAL A 786 -3.15 17.17 32.41
C VAL A 786 -4.27 16.49 33.23
N GLN A 787 -4.68 15.27 32.87
CA GLN A 787 -5.69 14.51 33.59
C GLN A 787 -5.29 14.24 35.05
N ASP A 788 -4.06 13.77 35.30
CA ASP A 788 -3.53 13.56 36.65
C ASP A 788 -3.32 14.87 37.43
N TRP A 789 -2.95 15.97 36.77
CA TRP A 789 -2.92 17.29 37.41
C TRP A 789 -4.31 17.69 37.90
N PHE A 790 -5.34 17.60 37.05
CA PHE A 790 -6.73 17.89 37.44
C PHE A 790 -7.25 16.92 38.51
N ARG A 791 -6.87 15.64 38.46
CA ARG A 791 -7.19 14.63 39.48
C ARG A 791 -6.63 14.97 40.86
N ASN A 792 -5.46 15.59 40.90
CA ASN A 792 -4.78 15.95 42.15
C ASN A 792 -5.17 17.34 42.69
N HIS A 793 -5.67 18.24 41.84
CA HIS A 793 -6.02 19.62 42.24
C HIS A 793 -7.54 19.88 42.37
N LEU A 794 -8.42 19.05 41.79
CA LEU A 794 -9.87 19.19 41.94
C LEU A 794 -10.44 18.26 43.02
N PRO A 795 -11.45 18.71 43.80
CA PRO A 795 -12.21 17.79 44.64
C PRO A 795 -12.94 16.75 43.79
N GLY A 796 -13.01 15.51 44.29
CA GLY A 796 -13.52 14.35 43.54
C GLY A 796 -14.98 14.48 43.06
N THR A 797 -15.76 15.37 43.64
CA THR A 797 -17.11 15.75 43.19
C THR A 797 -17.13 16.48 41.86
N VAL A 798 -16.10 17.28 41.56
CA VAL A 798 -15.94 18.00 40.28
C VAL A 798 -15.13 17.16 39.29
N TYR A 799 -14.10 16.44 39.77
CA TYR A 799 -13.27 15.61 38.89
C TYR A 799 -14.06 14.45 38.25
N LYS A 800 -14.94 13.76 38.98
CA LYS A 800 -15.71 12.62 38.43
C LYS A 800 -16.52 12.96 37.17
N PRO A 801 -17.43 13.95 37.15
CA PRO A 801 -18.18 14.30 35.94
C PRO A 801 -17.27 14.82 34.82
N LEU A 802 -16.25 15.63 35.14
CA LEU A 802 -15.28 16.13 34.16
C LEU A 802 -14.48 14.98 33.50
N ASN A 803 -14.10 13.96 34.28
CA ASN A 803 -13.41 12.79 33.78
C ASN A 803 -14.29 11.93 32.85
N THR A 804 -15.57 11.75 33.19
CA THR A 804 -16.49 10.98 32.34
C THR A 804 -16.87 11.73 31.05
N LEU A 805 -17.09 13.04 31.13
CA LEU A 805 -17.57 13.84 29.99
C LEU A 805 -16.44 14.33 29.07
N VAL A 806 -15.23 14.59 29.59
CA VAL A 806 -14.12 15.18 28.83
C VAL A 806 -12.92 14.25 28.75
N PHE A 807 -12.28 13.91 29.88
CA PHE A 807 -11.00 13.16 29.81
C PHE A 807 -11.15 11.75 29.24
N THR A 808 -12.27 11.06 29.49
CA THR A 808 -12.50 9.70 28.97
C THR A 808 -12.66 9.70 27.43
N PRO A 809 -13.56 10.48 26.81
CA PRO A 809 -13.60 10.61 25.35
C PRO A 809 -12.29 11.13 24.73
N VAL A 810 -11.64 12.11 25.36
CA VAL A 810 -10.36 12.67 24.88
C VAL A 810 -9.24 11.62 24.91
N SER A 811 -9.25 10.69 25.89
CA SER A 811 -8.27 9.60 25.95
C SER A 811 -8.35 8.65 24.74
N TRP A 812 -9.51 8.53 24.08
CA TRP A 812 -9.70 7.67 22.92
C TRP A 812 -9.00 8.21 21.67
N LEU A 813 -8.73 9.53 21.61
CA LEU A 813 -8.01 10.17 20.50
C LEU A 813 -6.58 9.64 20.34
N LYS A 814 -6.02 8.96 21.35
CA LYS A 814 -4.74 8.24 21.27
C LYS A 814 -4.75 7.11 20.23
N PHE A 815 -5.90 6.46 20.02
CA PHE A 815 -6.07 5.35 19.06
C PHE A 815 -6.48 5.81 17.66
N VAL A 816 -6.73 7.10 17.48
CA VAL A 816 -7.15 7.72 16.22
C VAL A 816 -5.97 8.44 15.61
N HIS A 817 -5.64 8.14 14.35
CA HIS A 817 -4.61 8.87 13.60
C HIS A 817 -5.27 9.99 12.77
N PRO A 818 -5.00 11.28 13.06
CA PRO A 818 -5.81 12.38 12.50
C PRO A 818 -5.68 12.52 10.97
N SER A 819 -4.57 12.08 10.38
CA SER A 819 -4.43 12.05 8.91
C SER A 819 -5.42 11.09 8.25
N LEU A 820 -5.70 9.96 8.90
CA LEU A 820 -6.65 8.95 8.40
C LEU A 820 -8.11 9.40 8.64
N LEU A 821 -8.35 10.21 9.68
CA LEU A 821 -9.64 10.84 9.90
C LEU A 821 -9.96 11.84 8.76
N ILE A 822 -8.98 12.65 8.34
CA ILE A 822 -9.14 13.50 7.16
C ILE A 822 -9.20 12.67 5.87
N ASN A 823 -8.43 11.59 5.75
CA ASN A 823 -8.48 10.71 4.57
C ASN A 823 -9.90 10.16 4.28
N GLY A 824 -10.63 9.76 5.32
CA GLY A 824 -12.05 9.38 5.19
C GLY A 824 -12.94 10.48 4.59
N ASN A 825 -12.58 11.75 4.75
CA ASN A 825 -13.28 12.88 4.13
C ASN A 825 -12.85 13.13 2.66
N LEU A 826 -11.62 12.76 2.28
CA LEU A 826 -11.13 12.86 0.89
C LEU A 826 -11.84 11.89 -0.06
N SER A 827 -12.46 10.85 0.50
CA SER A 827 -13.10 9.77 -0.25
C SER A 827 -14.51 10.07 -0.75
N TRP A 828 -15.05 11.26 -0.50
CA TRP A 828 -16.32 11.72 -1.08
C TRP A 828 -16.14 12.14 -2.57
N ALA A 829 -17.24 12.50 -3.24
CA ALA A 829 -17.28 13.10 -4.58
C ALA A 829 -16.42 12.39 -5.67
N PRO A 830 -16.94 11.37 -6.39
CA PRO A 830 -18.34 10.92 -6.44
C PRO A 830 -18.65 9.74 -5.50
N LYS A 831 -17.67 9.13 -4.83
CA LYS A 831 -17.92 7.98 -3.94
C LYS A 831 -18.71 8.40 -2.70
N ASN A 832 -19.34 7.43 -2.05
CA ASN A 832 -20.20 7.62 -0.89
C ASN A 832 -20.08 6.44 0.10
N LEU A 833 -20.81 6.47 1.21
CA LEU A 833 -20.70 5.45 2.27
C LEU A 833 -21.06 4.02 1.82
N THR A 834 -21.70 3.84 0.65
CA THR A 834 -22.01 2.51 0.09
C THR A 834 -20.76 1.65 -0.09
N TYR A 835 -19.62 2.27 -0.42
CA TYR A 835 -18.31 1.61 -0.59
C TYR A 835 -17.56 1.37 0.74
N PHE A 836 -18.17 1.64 1.90
CA PHE A 836 -17.48 1.61 3.20
C PHE A 836 -18.27 0.85 4.29
N THR A 837 -19.59 1.09 4.41
CA THR A 837 -20.42 0.56 5.50
C THR A 837 -20.34 -0.97 5.61
N ASN A 838 -20.54 -1.69 4.51
CA ASN A 838 -20.54 -3.15 4.54
C ASN A 838 -19.12 -3.74 4.73
N GLY A 839 -18.08 -3.02 4.30
CA GLY A 839 -16.68 -3.35 4.60
C GLY A 839 -16.33 -3.21 6.09
N LEU A 840 -16.96 -2.28 6.81
CA LEU A 840 -16.74 -2.10 8.26
C LEU A 840 -17.15 -3.34 9.05
N TYR A 841 -18.26 -3.99 8.68
CA TYR A 841 -18.72 -5.22 9.33
C TYR A 841 -17.73 -6.39 9.13
N LEU A 842 -17.17 -6.52 7.92
CA LEU A 842 -16.15 -7.53 7.64
C LEU A 842 -14.83 -7.21 8.34
N SER A 843 -14.41 -5.94 8.40
CA SER A 843 -13.21 -5.54 9.15
C SER A 843 -13.38 -5.77 10.66
N PHE A 844 -14.57 -5.56 11.22
CA PHE A 844 -14.87 -5.94 12.60
C PHE A 844 -14.81 -7.46 12.82
N ALA A 845 -15.43 -8.25 11.96
CA ALA A 845 -15.44 -9.71 12.08
C ALA A 845 -14.03 -10.31 11.95
N PHE A 846 -13.28 -9.94 10.92
CA PHE A 846 -11.98 -10.54 10.61
C PHE A 846 -10.81 -9.85 11.35
N MET A 847 -10.67 -8.52 11.19
CA MET A 847 -9.50 -7.78 11.67
C MET A 847 -9.58 -7.32 13.14
N PHE A 848 -10.75 -7.45 13.79
CA PHE A 848 -10.91 -7.22 15.23
C PHE A 848 -11.29 -8.49 16.01
N TYR A 849 -12.37 -9.18 15.65
CA TYR A 849 -12.85 -10.34 16.42
C TYR A 849 -11.99 -11.58 16.18
N LEU A 850 -11.88 -12.08 14.94
CA LEU A 850 -11.12 -13.31 14.64
C LEU A 850 -9.62 -13.13 14.95
N ARG A 851 -9.01 -11.99 14.57
CA ARG A 851 -7.62 -11.63 14.96
C ARG A 851 -7.34 -11.72 16.47
N ARG A 852 -8.35 -11.51 17.33
CA ARG A 852 -8.17 -11.40 18.79
C ARG A 852 -8.58 -12.62 19.59
N TYR A 853 -9.56 -13.37 19.10
CA TYR A 853 -10.16 -14.51 19.81
C TYR A 853 -9.97 -15.85 19.11
N LYS A 854 -9.49 -15.85 17.85
CA LYS A 854 -9.28 -17.03 17.01
C LYS A 854 -8.01 -16.86 16.16
N THR A 855 -6.92 -16.47 16.82
CA THR A 855 -5.62 -16.09 16.23
C THR A 855 -5.10 -17.15 15.27
N ALA A 856 -5.10 -18.43 15.67
CA ALA A 856 -4.60 -19.52 14.83
C ALA A 856 -5.42 -19.71 13.54
N TRP A 857 -6.74 -19.46 13.58
CA TRP A 857 -7.59 -19.48 12.39
C TRP A 857 -7.33 -18.25 11.50
N PHE A 858 -7.20 -17.07 12.11
CA PHE A 858 -6.91 -15.81 11.41
C PHE A 858 -5.59 -15.90 10.65
N GLU A 859 -4.51 -16.32 11.31
CA GLU A 859 -3.17 -16.41 10.73
C GLU A 859 -3.07 -17.46 9.61
N LYS A 860 -3.89 -18.52 9.64
CA LYS A 860 -3.93 -19.52 8.57
C LYS A 860 -4.78 -19.07 7.36
N TYR A 861 -5.98 -18.55 7.59
CA TYR A 861 -6.99 -18.41 6.53
C TYR A 861 -7.32 -16.98 6.09
N ASN A 862 -7.21 -15.95 6.94
CA ASN A 862 -7.75 -14.61 6.66
C ASN A 862 -7.24 -14.00 5.33
N TYR A 863 -5.92 -13.91 5.17
CA TYR A 863 -5.31 -13.32 3.98
C TYR A 863 -5.49 -14.17 2.73
N VAL A 864 -5.61 -15.49 2.88
CA VAL A 864 -5.90 -16.44 1.79
C VAL A 864 -7.34 -16.25 1.28
N ILE A 865 -8.30 -16.06 2.18
CA ILE A 865 -9.70 -15.71 1.87
C ILE A 865 -9.76 -14.35 1.15
N SER A 866 -9.05 -13.33 1.67
CA SER A 866 -8.99 -12.00 1.04
C SER A 866 -8.46 -12.05 -0.40
N ALA A 867 -7.45 -12.88 -0.66
CA ALA A 867 -6.91 -13.09 -2.01
C ALA A 867 -7.87 -13.89 -2.90
N ALA A 868 -8.54 -14.92 -2.36
CA ALA A 868 -9.50 -15.75 -3.08
C ALA A 868 -10.73 -14.99 -3.54
N LEU A 869 -11.34 -14.16 -2.67
CA LEU A 869 -12.49 -13.32 -3.01
C LEU A 869 -12.14 -12.33 -4.14
N THR A 870 -10.99 -11.65 -4.01
CA THR A 870 -10.52 -10.65 -4.98
C THR A 870 -10.15 -11.28 -6.32
N GLY A 871 -9.49 -12.44 -6.31
CA GLY A 871 -9.20 -13.21 -7.51
C GLY A 871 -10.46 -13.73 -8.21
N GLY A 872 -11.42 -14.26 -7.45
CA GLY A 872 -12.68 -14.80 -7.99
C GLY A 872 -13.50 -13.73 -8.71
N VAL A 873 -13.66 -12.54 -8.11
CA VAL A 873 -14.30 -11.39 -8.77
C VAL A 873 -13.58 -11.00 -10.06
N ALA A 874 -12.25 -10.77 -10.01
CA ALA A 874 -11.53 -10.27 -11.17
C ALA A 874 -11.47 -11.26 -12.35
N PHE A 875 -11.37 -12.57 -12.09
CA PHE A 875 -11.52 -13.59 -13.13
C PHE A 875 -12.93 -13.62 -13.72
N SER A 876 -13.95 -13.43 -12.88
CA SER A 876 -15.35 -13.46 -13.29
C SER A 876 -15.70 -12.23 -14.15
N ALA A 877 -15.32 -11.03 -13.71
CA ALA A 877 -15.47 -9.77 -14.46
C ALA A 877 -14.86 -9.82 -15.88
N ILE A 878 -13.66 -10.41 -16.03
CA ILE A 878 -13.03 -10.57 -17.35
C ILE A 878 -13.87 -11.48 -18.27
N ILE A 879 -14.44 -12.57 -17.73
CA ILE A 879 -15.28 -13.48 -18.53
C ILE A 879 -16.66 -12.87 -18.81
N ILE A 880 -17.26 -12.16 -17.86
CA ILE A 880 -18.52 -11.40 -18.06
C ILE A 880 -18.33 -10.37 -19.18
N PHE A 881 -17.24 -9.59 -19.15
CA PHE A 881 -16.90 -8.64 -20.21
C PHE A 881 -16.88 -9.30 -21.59
N PHE A 882 -16.09 -10.37 -21.78
CA PHE A 882 -15.97 -11.02 -23.10
C PHE A 882 -17.18 -11.86 -23.51
N ALA A 883 -17.99 -12.38 -22.57
CA ALA A 883 -19.11 -13.27 -22.86
C ALA A 883 -20.45 -12.53 -23.08
N VAL A 884 -20.69 -11.41 -22.37
CA VAL A 884 -22.00 -10.74 -22.34
C VAL A 884 -21.97 -9.21 -22.46
N GLU A 885 -20.89 -8.51 -22.09
CA GLU A 885 -20.80 -7.04 -22.29
C GLU A 885 -20.30 -6.65 -23.69
N TYR A 886 -19.21 -7.26 -24.17
CA TYR A 886 -18.55 -6.92 -25.44
C TYR A 886 -19.49 -7.08 -26.65
N HIS A 887 -20.45 -7.98 -26.55
CA HIS A 887 -21.61 -8.10 -27.43
C HIS A 887 -22.90 -8.04 -26.58
N ALA A 888 -23.12 -6.85 -26.01
CA ALA A 888 -24.17 -6.51 -25.03
C ALA A 888 -25.49 -7.29 -25.21
N LYS A 889 -25.77 -8.18 -24.26
CA LYS A 889 -27.06 -8.86 -24.11
C LYS A 889 -27.77 -8.37 -22.86
N SER A 890 -28.38 -7.19 -22.93
CA SER A 890 -29.15 -6.62 -21.83
C SER A 890 -30.30 -7.56 -21.41
N ILE A 891 -30.27 -8.02 -20.16
CA ILE A 891 -31.44 -8.57 -19.48
C ILE A 891 -32.19 -7.38 -18.87
N SER A 892 -33.51 -7.32 -19.05
CA SER A 892 -34.37 -6.34 -18.36
C SER A 892 -35.38 -7.07 -17.48
N TRP A 893 -35.37 -6.73 -16.20
CA TRP A 893 -36.28 -7.17 -15.15
C TRP A 893 -36.04 -6.30 -13.90
N TRP A 894 -36.84 -6.49 -12.84
CA TRP A 894 -36.74 -5.65 -11.64
C TRP A 894 -35.30 -5.51 -11.06
N GLY A 895 -34.52 -6.59 -10.99
CA GLY A 895 -33.18 -6.57 -10.40
C GLY A 895 -32.08 -5.88 -11.21
N THR A 896 -32.33 -5.63 -12.51
CA THR A 896 -31.52 -4.71 -13.34
C THR A 896 -32.11 -3.32 -13.30
N ASP A 897 -33.40 -3.21 -13.57
CA ASP A 897 -34.04 -1.96 -13.98
C ASP A 897 -34.32 -1.02 -12.79
N VAL A 898 -34.34 -1.52 -11.55
CA VAL A 898 -34.66 -0.72 -10.34
C VAL A 898 -33.51 0.20 -9.89
N VAL A 899 -32.29 -0.03 -10.37
CA VAL A 899 -31.12 0.78 -10.01
C VAL A 899 -31.24 2.19 -10.61
N ASP A 900 -31.72 2.27 -11.86
CA ASP A 900 -31.87 3.51 -12.63
C ASP A 900 -33.23 4.20 -12.37
N GLN A 901 -33.97 3.80 -11.32
CA GLN A 901 -35.30 4.31 -11.00
C GLN A 901 -35.32 5.32 -9.84
N GLY A 902 -36.20 6.31 -9.97
CA GLY A 902 -36.38 7.35 -8.96
C GLY A 902 -35.23 8.36 -8.91
N VAL A 903 -35.21 9.18 -7.86
CA VAL A 903 -34.24 10.27 -7.72
C VAL A 903 -32.80 9.75 -7.57
N ASP A 904 -32.60 8.59 -6.93
CA ASP A 904 -31.25 8.03 -6.74
C ASP A 904 -30.63 7.51 -8.06
N GLY A 905 -31.44 6.86 -8.90
CA GLY A 905 -31.08 6.48 -10.27
C GLY A 905 -31.12 7.64 -11.29
N GLY A 906 -31.16 8.89 -10.83
CA GLY A 906 -31.05 10.08 -11.68
C GLY A 906 -32.33 10.50 -12.42
N ALA A 907 -33.50 9.93 -12.12
CA ALA A 907 -34.76 10.16 -12.84
C ALA A 907 -35.45 11.52 -12.53
N GLY A 908 -34.70 12.62 -12.54
CA GLY A 908 -35.25 13.97 -12.71
C GLY A 908 -34.88 15.04 -11.68
N GLN A 909 -34.15 14.73 -10.61
CA GLN A 909 -33.78 15.73 -9.58
C GLN A 909 -32.29 15.67 -9.23
N SER A 910 -31.45 16.25 -10.09
CA SER A 910 -29.98 16.28 -9.90
C SER A 910 -29.49 17.38 -8.94
N ALA A 911 -30.37 18.27 -8.49
CA ALA A 911 -30.08 19.35 -7.55
C ALA A 911 -31.30 19.60 -6.64
N ARG A 912 -31.13 20.35 -5.55
CA ARG A 912 -32.24 20.73 -4.65
C ARG A 912 -33.02 21.95 -5.16
N PHE A 913 -32.34 22.84 -5.87
CA PHE A 913 -32.91 24.00 -6.54
C PHE A 913 -32.69 23.86 -8.04
N GLU A 914 -33.69 23.33 -8.73
CA GLU A 914 -33.72 23.17 -10.19
C GLU A 914 -34.07 24.51 -10.87
N ASP A 915 -35.00 25.27 -10.28
CA ASP A 915 -35.37 26.61 -10.74
C ASP A 915 -34.24 27.64 -10.47
N LEU A 916 -33.72 28.24 -11.54
CA LEU A 916 -32.72 29.31 -11.45
C LEU A 916 -33.34 30.62 -10.91
N PRO A 917 -32.55 31.49 -10.23
CA PRO A 917 -33.01 32.82 -9.82
C PRO A 917 -33.52 33.63 -11.02
N ALA A 918 -34.45 34.57 -10.80
CA ALA A 918 -35.14 35.33 -11.85
C ALA A 918 -34.24 36.11 -12.85
N ARG A 919 -32.94 36.28 -12.56
CA ARG A 919 -31.93 36.83 -13.49
C ARG A 919 -31.33 35.79 -14.46
N GLY A 920 -31.74 34.53 -14.37
CA GLY A 920 -31.31 33.42 -15.22
C GLY A 920 -30.04 32.65 -14.78
N TYR A 921 -29.45 32.97 -13.61
CA TYR A 921 -28.22 32.32 -13.13
C TYR A 921 -27.97 32.50 -11.61
N PHE A 922 -27.22 31.60 -10.99
CA PHE A 922 -26.70 31.73 -9.61
C PHE A 922 -25.23 32.19 -9.58
N GLY A 923 -24.66 32.47 -8.40
CA GLY A 923 -23.30 33.02 -8.27
C GLY A 923 -23.22 34.54 -8.04
N PRO A 924 -22.01 35.13 -8.12
CA PRO A 924 -21.81 36.58 -8.06
C PRO A 924 -22.15 37.24 -9.41
N ASP A 925 -22.48 38.54 -9.40
CA ASP A 925 -22.76 39.32 -10.61
C ASP A 925 -21.47 39.74 -11.38
N THR A 926 -20.30 39.67 -10.73
CA THR A 926 -18.97 39.88 -11.35
C THR A 926 -17.94 38.88 -10.81
N TRP A 927 -17.02 38.43 -11.67
CA TRP A 927 -15.97 37.44 -11.35
C TRP A 927 -14.72 37.64 -12.24
N HIS A 928 -13.93 38.67 -11.96
CA HIS A 928 -12.69 38.97 -12.68
C HIS A 928 -11.70 39.69 -11.77
#